data_AF-A0A522PU53-F1
#
_entry.id   AF-A0A522PU53-F1
#
_cell.length_a   1.000
_cell.length_b   1.000
_cell.length_c   1.000
_cell.angle_alpha   90.00
_cell.angle_beta   90.00
_cell.angle_gamma   90.00
#
_symmetry.space_group_name_H-M   'P 1'
#
loop_
_entity.id
_entity.type
_entity.pdbx_description
1 polymer ?
#
loop_
_entity_poly.entity_id
_entity_poly.type
_entity_poly.pdbx_seq_one_letter_code
_entity_poly.pdbx_strand_id
1 'polypeptide(L)'
;MTFLEGEVRICGVILSIALLPVAVAGQTLRCNLQSYKPIDGLKAKARENALEVDWQGERGETLHVQFALRNGVPTLRELAARKPGLDWVVLGRDLQPEFHVTSGKRRIDRTQVSALKAAYGNVTQGMIDRQKWNTFWDAPLNVPETEGGDASVNLPRSPDEIRRAWASFHSTGCEVKTEGARLEISFPGADAGIFKGRLQYTVYRGSNLLRQEMIARTDEPSVAYKYSSGLKGFRTGENTRLIWRDPARAWQEYDFGGAPNQQSVEVRARNRLGVVETGGGSLAFFPPPHKFFFARENEVDPGYIYYRKDSAATFAIGTRQPDHTIGYAPYGLHQTTWARSSDEAWHQTGNFALYNAPPGTWQRMAVYFYLSPESGRATQHHVMAYTHGDVFKPVPGFKVLVSHFHFHLIDMLDDQGTIDYRPPFLQVFRALGINIVILADFHGDAHAGDPGPLRFKDQKVYFESCERMSDRNFLLIPGEEPNAWLGGHYMMLLPHPVYWSHAKARLAGQSFEQDQAPYGKAYHAASTADIMQLLKDEDGLVWQAHPRTKGSAGYPDAIHTRDYFLSDRFIGASFESLPVDLSEERLCPERCLGTMDDMSNWAPRPKFMIAEGDTYQKYPGDETYPQLAVNYVRLDHVPAFDQGWTPVVNALHNGNYFVTSGEVLFHNWGIEGTGAHSFYTADVEWTFPLEFAELVWSDGSTVHRKIIPGTDMPPFGSHRFRVPFDATGKKWVRFAVWDSAGDGGFTEPVPLK
;
A
#
# COMPACT_ATOMS: atom_id res chain seq x y z
N MET A 1 14.53 6.02 83.48
CA MET A 1 15.28 7.19 83.00
C MET A 1 14.30 8.07 82.27
N THR A 2 13.83 9.07 83.01
CA THR A 2 13.04 10.24 82.61
C THR A 2 13.78 11.06 81.57
N PHE A 3 13.06 11.66 80.62
CA PHE A 3 13.24 12.97 79.97
C PHE A 3 12.12 13.03 78.89
N LEU A 4 11.38 14.09 78.60
CA LEU A 4 10.95 15.30 79.30
C LEU A 4 9.99 15.96 78.27
N GLU A 5 8.77 16.31 78.68
CA GLU A 5 7.83 17.06 77.83
C GLU A 5 8.37 18.47 77.55
N GLY A 6 8.22 18.94 76.31
CA GLY A 6 8.51 20.30 75.90
C GLY A 6 7.36 20.86 75.07
N GLU A 7 6.55 21.72 75.71
CA GLU A 7 5.58 22.58 75.04
C GLU A 7 6.29 23.55 74.09
N VAL A 8 5.83 23.62 72.84
CA VAL A 8 6.14 24.74 71.94
C VAL A 8 4.84 25.39 71.50
N ARG A 9 4.63 26.61 72.01
CA ARG A 9 3.60 27.55 71.53
C ARG A 9 3.92 27.96 70.10
N ILE A 10 3.04 27.65 69.16
CA ILE A 10 3.06 28.21 67.81
C ILE A 10 2.06 29.37 67.78
N CYS A 11 2.57 30.59 67.65
CA CYS A 11 1.79 31.79 67.33
C CYS A 11 1.12 31.59 65.96
N GLY A 12 -0.22 31.63 65.93
CA GLY A 12 -1.00 31.63 64.71
C GLY A 12 -0.81 32.95 63.94
N VAL A 13 -0.12 32.88 62.81
CA VAL A 13 -0.22 33.90 61.76
C VAL A 13 -1.29 33.42 60.79
N ILE A 14 -2.46 34.05 60.84
CA ILE A 14 -3.53 33.87 59.85
C ILE A 14 -3.06 34.54 58.55
N LEU A 15 -2.47 33.75 57.65
CA LEU A 15 -2.20 34.19 56.28
C LEU A 15 -3.48 34.00 55.47
N SER A 16 -4.24 35.07 55.28
CA SER A 16 -5.40 35.10 54.38
C SER A 16 -4.88 35.05 52.93
N ILE A 17 -4.74 33.85 52.37
CA ILE A 17 -4.48 33.65 50.94
C ILE A 17 -5.79 33.91 50.21
N ALA A 18 -5.91 35.11 49.63
CA ALA A 18 -6.94 35.40 48.64
C ALA A 18 -6.68 34.53 47.39
N LEU A 19 -7.42 33.43 47.27
CA LEU A 19 -7.55 32.67 46.02
C LEU A 19 -8.30 33.54 45.00
N LEU A 20 -7.55 34.37 44.28
CA LEU A 20 -8.03 34.94 43.02
C LEU A 20 -8.15 33.79 42.02
N PRO A 21 -9.34 33.56 41.43
CA PRO A 21 -9.45 32.62 40.33
C PRO A 21 -8.66 33.20 39.16
N VAL A 22 -7.53 32.58 38.83
CA VAL A 22 -6.89 32.82 37.54
C VAL A 22 -7.86 32.24 36.51
N ALA A 23 -8.71 33.10 35.94
CA ALA A 23 -9.45 32.78 34.74
C ALA A 23 -8.41 32.45 33.67
N VAL A 24 -8.24 31.16 33.37
CA VAL A 24 -7.46 30.72 32.21
C VAL A 24 -8.26 31.18 31.00
N ALA A 25 -7.94 32.37 30.50
CA ALA A 25 -8.51 32.87 29.26
C ALA A 25 -8.15 31.87 28.15
N GLY A 26 -9.15 31.19 27.61
CA GLY A 26 -8.95 30.29 26.48
C GLY A 26 -8.30 31.06 25.32
N GLN A 27 -7.26 30.49 24.73
CA GLN A 27 -6.59 31.10 23.58
C GLN A 27 -7.60 31.31 22.46
N THR A 28 -7.72 32.54 21.97
CA THR A 28 -8.58 32.86 20.83
C THR A 28 -8.06 32.19 19.58
N LEU A 29 -8.82 31.23 19.04
CA LEU A 29 -8.60 30.70 17.70
C LEU A 29 -8.98 31.78 16.67
N ARG A 30 -8.01 32.20 15.86
CA ARG A 30 -8.22 33.04 14.68
C ARG A 30 -7.95 32.22 13.44
N CYS A 31 -8.90 32.19 12.50
CA CYS A 31 -8.76 31.46 11.25
C CYS A 31 -8.74 32.40 10.06
N ASN A 32 -7.78 32.21 9.16
CA ASN A 32 -7.74 32.87 7.86
C ASN A 32 -8.77 32.20 6.93
N LEU A 33 -9.76 32.96 6.48
CA LEU A 33 -10.82 32.50 5.58
C LEU A 33 -10.68 33.08 4.16
N GLN A 34 -9.55 33.67 3.79
CA GLN A 34 -9.35 34.28 2.47
C GLN A 34 -9.55 33.29 1.31
N SER A 35 -9.12 32.03 1.51
CA SER A 35 -9.25 30.95 0.52
C SER A 35 -10.51 30.10 0.72
N TYR A 36 -11.37 30.46 1.69
CA TYR A 36 -12.64 29.79 1.93
C TYR A 36 -13.72 30.38 1.01
N LYS A 37 -14.42 29.49 0.32
CA LYS A 37 -15.62 29.79 -0.46
C LYS A 37 -16.77 28.93 0.09
N PRO A 38 -17.87 29.52 0.55
CA PRO A 38 -19.00 28.75 1.05
C PRO A 38 -19.61 27.94 -0.10
N ILE A 39 -19.91 26.66 0.16
CA ILE A 39 -20.60 25.78 -0.78
C ILE A 39 -21.79 25.16 -0.05
N ASP A 40 -22.89 24.91 -0.77
CA ASP A 40 -24.02 24.20 -0.19
C ASP A 40 -23.62 22.78 0.22
N GLY A 41 -24.02 22.40 1.43
CA GLY A 41 -23.61 21.15 2.08
C GLY A 41 -22.18 21.15 2.61
N LEU A 42 -21.47 22.29 2.64
CA LEU A 42 -20.09 22.37 3.13
C LEU A 42 -19.75 23.78 3.62
N LYS A 43 -19.82 24.01 4.94
CA LYS A 43 -19.79 25.34 5.55
C LYS A 43 -18.79 25.41 6.69
N ALA A 44 -18.01 26.49 6.72
CA ALA A 44 -17.15 26.87 7.84
C ALA A 44 -17.60 28.22 8.41
N LYS A 45 -17.63 28.34 9.74
CA LYS A 45 -17.99 29.57 10.46
C LYS A 45 -17.04 29.79 11.64
N ALA A 46 -16.33 30.92 11.64
CA ALA A 46 -15.60 31.35 12.82
C ALA A 46 -16.59 31.93 13.85
N ARG A 47 -16.55 31.41 15.08
CA ARG A 47 -17.25 31.95 16.25
C ARG A 47 -16.23 32.24 17.36
N GLU A 48 -16.59 33.02 18.37
CA GLU A 48 -15.64 33.44 19.41
C GLU A 48 -14.84 32.25 19.99
N ASN A 49 -13.54 32.23 19.69
CA ASN A 49 -12.59 31.19 20.06
C ASN A 49 -12.83 29.78 19.48
N ALA A 50 -13.55 29.64 18.37
CA ALA A 50 -13.78 28.36 17.68
C ALA A 50 -14.00 28.49 16.16
N LEU A 51 -13.74 27.40 15.43
CA LEU A 51 -14.16 27.22 14.04
C LEU A 51 -15.16 26.08 13.98
N GLU A 52 -16.39 26.37 13.58
CA GLU A 52 -17.45 25.39 13.32
C GLU A 52 -17.39 24.98 11.85
N VAL A 53 -17.38 23.67 11.59
CA VAL A 53 -17.46 23.11 10.25
C VAL A 53 -18.62 22.12 10.21
N ASP A 54 -19.58 22.40 9.33
CA ASP A 54 -20.72 21.54 9.05
C ASP A 54 -20.63 21.05 7.60
N TRP A 55 -20.83 19.75 7.37
CA TRP A 55 -20.92 19.22 6.02
C TRP A 55 -22.00 18.14 5.88
N GLN A 56 -22.50 18.01 4.67
CA GLN A 56 -23.41 16.95 4.27
C GLN A 56 -22.59 15.69 4.03
N GLY A 57 -22.92 14.63 4.76
CA GLY A 57 -22.35 13.31 4.60
C GLY A 57 -23.16 12.42 3.66
N GLU A 58 -22.91 11.13 3.77
CA GLU A 58 -23.69 10.06 3.12
C GLU A 58 -25.12 10.00 3.67
N ARG A 59 -26.04 9.38 2.93
CA ARG A 59 -27.43 9.12 3.36
C ARG A 59 -28.20 10.36 3.86
N GLY A 60 -27.77 11.56 3.46
CA GLY A 60 -28.35 12.83 3.89
C GLY A 60 -27.98 13.25 5.32
N GLU A 61 -27.05 12.55 5.96
CA GLU A 61 -26.55 12.89 7.29
C GLU A 61 -25.88 14.27 7.29
N THR A 62 -25.95 14.96 8.43
CA THR A 62 -25.16 16.18 8.65
C THR A 62 -24.10 15.89 9.69
N LEU A 63 -22.88 16.32 9.40
CA LEU A 63 -21.71 16.08 10.22
C LEU A 63 -21.14 17.41 10.70
N HIS A 64 -20.56 17.38 11.90
CA HIS A 64 -20.12 18.56 12.60
C HIS A 64 -18.78 18.33 13.27
N VAL A 65 -17.89 19.29 13.12
CA VAL A 65 -16.70 19.44 13.96
C VAL A 65 -16.55 20.88 14.42
N GLN A 66 -16.24 21.06 15.70
CA GLN A 66 -15.86 22.34 16.25
C GLN A 66 -14.39 22.32 16.67
N PHE A 67 -13.56 23.13 16.02
CA PHE A 67 -12.14 23.27 16.36
C PHE A 67 -11.90 24.42 17.33
N ALA A 68 -10.92 24.24 18.21
CA ALA A 68 -10.42 25.25 19.14
C ALA A 68 -8.90 25.14 19.31
N LEU A 69 -8.28 26.12 19.97
CA LEU A 69 -6.91 26.01 20.47
C LEU A 69 -6.92 25.88 21.99
N ARG A 70 -6.19 24.90 22.52
CA ARG A 70 -5.89 24.78 23.94
C ARG A 70 -4.37 24.78 24.11
N ASN A 71 -3.83 25.90 24.59
CA ASN A 71 -2.38 26.09 24.80
C ASN A 71 -1.55 25.76 23.53
N GLY A 72 -1.96 26.28 22.37
CA GLY A 72 -1.31 26.03 21.08
C GLY A 72 -1.68 24.70 20.40
N VAL A 73 -2.41 23.81 21.07
CA VAL A 73 -2.82 22.51 20.52
C VAL A 73 -4.19 22.61 19.84
N PRO A 74 -4.30 22.35 18.53
CA PRO A 74 -5.59 22.18 17.86
C PRO A 74 -6.39 21.07 18.56
N THR A 75 -7.60 21.41 19.00
CA THR A 75 -8.48 20.53 19.76
C THR A 75 -9.83 20.45 19.06
N LEU A 76 -10.33 19.24 18.87
CA LEU A 76 -11.69 18.98 18.41
C LEU A 76 -12.60 19.09 19.63
N ARG A 77 -13.13 20.29 19.85
CA ARG A 77 -13.99 20.60 20.99
C ARG A 77 -15.26 19.74 20.95
N GLU A 78 -15.83 19.52 19.77
CA GLU A 78 -16.93 18.59 19.56
C GLU A 78 -16.81 17.92 18.18
N LEU A 79 -17.09 16.60 18.15
CA LEU A 79 -17.41 15.84 16.95
C LEU A 79 -18.85 15.33 17.10
N ALA A 80 -19.69 15.58 16.09
CA ALA A 80 -21.07 15.13 16.13
C ALA A 80 -21.60 14.76 14.73
N ALA A 81 -22.62 13.91 14.72
CA ALA A 81 -23.33 13.50 13.52
C ALA A 81 -24.84 13.48 13.78
N ARG A 82 -25.66 13.67 12.76
CA ARG A 82 -27.11 13.51 12.86
C ARG A 82 -27.72 12.98 11.57
N LYS A 83 -28.82 12.26 11.72
CA LYS A 83 -29.71 11.91 10.61
C LYS A 83 -30.61 13.10 10.25
N PRO A 84 -31.18 13.16 9.03
CA PRO A 84 -32.15 14.16 8.66
C PRO A 84 -33.30 14.26 9.69
N GLY A 85 -33.52 15.47 10.23
CA GLY A 85 -34.63 15.74 11.15
C GLY A 85 -34.47 15.20 12.58
N LEU A 86 -33.32 14.61 12.93
CA LEU A 86 -33.03 14.13 14.28
C LEU A 86 -32.02 15.02 15.01
N ASP A 87 -31.91 14.81 16.32
CA ASP A 87 -30.96 15.50 17.19
C ASP A 87 -29.50 15.12 16.90
N TRP A 88 -28.58 15.98 17.33
CA TRP A 88 -27.14 15.72 17.24
C TRP A 88 -26.71 14.60 18.18
N VAL A 89 -25.98 13.64 17.62
CA VAL A 89 -25.31 12.57 18.35
C VAL A 89 -23.84 12.94 18.49
N VAL A 90 -23.37 13.11 19.73
CA VAL A 90 -22.00 13.54 20.01
C VAL A 90 -21.10 12.32 20.10
N LEU A 91 -20.06 12.33 19.28
CA LEU A 91 -19.12 11.22 19.09
C LEU A 91 -17.82 11.42 19.87
N GLY A 92 -17.54 12.66 20.29
CA GLY A 92 -16.37 12.99 21.09
C GLY A 92 -16.30 14.47 21.45
N ARG A 93 -15.60 14.77 22.56
CA ARG A 93 -15.38 16.14 23.04
C ARG A 93 -13.96 16.32 23.54
N ASP A 94 -13.45 17.53 23.33
CA ASP A 94 -12.11 17.95 23.75
C ASP A 94 -11.00 16.98 23.31
N LEU A 95 -11.13 16.41 22.10
CA LEU A 95 -10.17 15.45 21.57
C LEU A 95 -8.93 16.17 21.02
N GLN A 96 -7.76 15.61 21.27
CA GLN A 96 -6.49 16.16 20.78
C GLN A 96 -5.83 15.20 19.79
N PRO A 97 -5.21 15.71 18.72
CA PRO A 97 -4.39 14.91 17.81
C PRO A 97 -3.18 14.36 18.56
N GLU A 98 -2.79 13.14 18.22
CA GLU A 98 -1.54 12.56 18.69
C GLU A 98 -0.82 11.91 17.50
N PHE A 99 0.45 12.23 17.33
CA PHE A 99 1.33 11.64 16.33
C PHE A 99 2.63 11.21 16.99
N HIS A 100 3.12 10.03 16.64
CA HIS A 100 4.45 9.56 17.02
C HIS A 100 5.21 9.20 15.75
N VAL A 101 6.37 9.81 15.54
CA VAL A 101 7.25 9.54 14.41
C VAL A 101 8.50 8.83 14.91
N THR A 102 8.86 7.75 14.22
CA THR A 102 10.14 7.08 14.43
C THR A 102 10.91 7.11 13.12
N SER A 103 12.11 7.68 13.14
CA SER A 103 12.98 7.79 11.97
C SER A 103 14.28 7.03 12.20
N GLY A 104 14.78 6.37 11.15
CA GLY A 104 16.10 5.78 11.06
C GLY A 104 16.86 6.29 9.83
N LYS A 105 18.09 5.80 9.64
CA LYS A 105 18.92 6.14 8.50
C LYS A 105 18.67 5.18 7.32
N ARG A 106 18.18 5.70 6.20
CA ARG A 106 18.03 5.00 4.92
C ARG A 106 19.39 4.57 4.38
N ARG A 107 19.51 3.32 3.97
CA ARG A 107 20.71 2.77 3.31
C ARG A 107 20.31 1.97 2.07
N ILE A 108 21.28 1.74 1.19
CA ILE A 108 21.12 0.77 0.10
C ILE A 108 21.38 -0.65 0.61
N ASP A 109 20.66 -1.63 0.06
CA ASP A 109 20.89 -3.04 0.35
C ASP A 109 21.95 -3.70 -0.57
N ARG A 110 22.55 -4.78 -0.09
CA ARG A 110 23.65 -5.50 -0.78
C ARG A 110 23.19 -6.21 -2.05
N THR A 111 21.93 -6.66 -2.10
CA THR A 111 21.35 -7.29 -3.30
C THR A 111 21.26 -6.26 -4.41
N GLN A 112 20.75 -5.07 -4.09
CA GLN A 112 20.66 -3.94 -5.00
C GLN A 112 22.04 -3.47 -5.49
N VAL A 113 23.05 -3.39 -4.61
CA VAL A 113 24.43 -3.07 -5.00
C VAL A 113 25.00 -4.13 -5.95
N SER A 114 24.73 -5.41 -5.70
CA SER A 114 25.19 -6.51 -6.56
C SER A 114 24.54 -6.45 -7.94
N ALA A 115 23.24 -6.18 -8.02
CA ALA A 115 22.52 -5.99 -9.26
C ALA A 115 23.05 -4.78 -10.07
N LEU A 116 23.29 -3.63 -9.43
CA LEU A 116 23.91 -2.47 -10.07
C LEU A 116 25.31 -2.77 -10.62
N LYS A 117 26.10 -3.57 -9.88
CA LYS A 117 27.42 -4.00 -10.33
C LYS A 117 27.33 -4.93 -11.55
N ALA A 118 26.34 -5.83 -11.58
CA ALA A 118 26.08 -6.69 -12.74
C ALA A 118 25.63 -5.87 -13.96
N ALA A 119 24.81 -4.85 -13.74
CA ALA A 119 24.29 -3.97 -14.79
C ALA A 119 25.36 -3.05 -15.41
N TYR A 120 26.22 -2.45 -14.58
CA TYR A 120 27.11 -1.35 -15.00
C TYR A 120 28.61 -1.59 -14.77
N GLY A 121 28.98 -2.73 -14.17
CA GLY A 121 30.37 -3.11 -13.89
C GLY A 121 30.97 -2.45 -12.64
N ASN A 122 30.72 -1.14 -12.44
CA ASN A 122 31.12 -0.41 -11.23
C ASN A 122 29.92 0.27 -10.55
N VAL A 123 30.01 0.44 -9.22
CA VAL A 123 28.99 1.14 -8.43
C VAL A 123 29.64 2.34 -7.76
N THR A 124 29.23 3.55 -8.16
CA THR A 124 29.75 4.80 -7.61
C THR A 124 28.94 5.25 -6.39
N GLN A 125 29.50 6.11 -5.54
CA GLN A 125 28.78 6.69 -4.42
C GLN A 125 27.55 7.49 -4.88
N GLY A 126 27.65 8.22 -5.99
CA GLY A 126 26.51 8.94 -6.57
C GLY A 126 25.39 8.01 -7.06
N MET A 127 25.70 6.79 -7.49
CA MET A 127 24.68 5.76 -7.76
C MET A 127 24.03 5.31 -6.46
N ILE A 128 24.81 5.00 -5.42
CA ILE A 128 24.29 4.60 -4.10
C ILE A 128 23.34 5.68 -3.55
N ASP A 129 23.74 6.95 -3.62
CA ASP A 129 22.95 8.05 -3.07
C ASP A 129 21.61 8.28 -3.81
N ARG A 130 21.55 7.95 -5.10
CA ARG A 130 20.29 7.97 -5.86
C ARG A 130 19.46 6.71 -5.62
N GLN A 131 20.10 5.55 -5.60
CA GLN A 131 19.44 4.24 -5.63
C GLN A 131 18.96 3.77 -4.26
N LYS A 132 19.52 4.29 -3.15
CA LYS A 132 19.05 3.96 -1.79
C LYS A 132 17.58 4.27 -1.56
N TRP A 133 16.99 5.21 -2.30
CA TRP A 133 15.56 5.52 -2.20
C TRP A 133 14.67 4.43 -2.81
N ASN A 134 15.24 3.54 -3.63
CA ASN A 134 14.54 2.39 -4.19
C ASN A 134 14.71 1.13 -3.35
N THR A 135 15.40 1.18 -2.21
CA THR A 135 15.77 -0.01 -1.43
C THR A 135 14.59 -0.68 -0.76
N PHE A 136 14.60 -2.01 -0.85
CA PHE A 136 13.60 -2.89 -0.27
C PHE A 136 14.10 -3.56 1.01
N TRP A 137 15.32 -4.11 1.01
CA TRP A 137 15.92 -4.80 2.16
C TRP A 137 16.73 -3.88 3.07
N ASP A 138 16.11 -2.78 3.48
CA ASP A 138 16.60 -1.88 4.53
C ASP A 138 15.79 -2.13 5.81
N ALA A 139 16.44 -2.25 6.97
CA ALA A 139 15.75 -2.34 8.26
C ALA A 139 16.26 -1.25 9.22
N PRO A 140 15.86 0.03 9.04
CA PRO A 140 16.44 1.15 9.77
C PRO A 140 16.28 1.08 11.29
N LEU A 141 15.33 0.27 11.78
CA LEU A 141 15.02 0.09 13.20
C LEU A 141 15.53 -1.23 13.79
N ASN A 142 16.31 -2.04 13.04
CA ASN A 142 16.84 -3.32 13.51
C ASN A 142 17.97 -3.13 14.54
N VAL A 143 17.61 -2.71 15.76
CA VAL A 143 18.53 -2.42 16.88
C VAL A 143 17.91 -2.89 18.21
N PRO A 144 18.58 -3.75 19.01
CA PRO A 144 19.80 -4.49 18.66
C PRO A 144 19.56 -5.38 17.45
N GLU A 145 20.64 -5.75 16.74
CA GLU A 145 20.51 -6.57 15.54
C GLU A 145 19.81 -7.87 15.87
N THR A 146 18.71 -8.13 15.16
CA THR A 146 18.14 -9.46 15.06
C THR A 146 18.77 -10.17 13.87
N GLU A 147 18.88 -11.50 13.92
CA GLU A 147 19.40 -12.33 12.82
C GLU A 147 18.56 -12.24 11.52
N GLY A 148 17.49 -11.44 11.50
CA GLY A 148 16.59 -11.26 10.36
C GLY A 148 16.93 -10.10 9.42
N GLY A 149 16.81 -10.36 8.11
CA GLY A 149 16.42 -9.49 7.00
C GLY A 149 17.13 -8.16 6.68
N ASP A 150 17.88 -7.52 7.57
CA ASP A 150 18.59 -6.29 7.19
C ASP A 150 19.76 -6.63 6.27
N ALA A 151 19.58 -6.41 4.97
CA ALA A 151 20.63 -6.64 3.96
C ALA A 151 21.41 -5.36 3.64
N SER A 152 21.30 -4.32 4.47
CA SER A 152 21.94 -3.03 4.22
C SER A 152 23.47 -3.10 4.20
N VAL A 153 24.07 -2.13 3.49
CA VAL A 153 25.51 -1.88 3.59
C VAL A 153 25.89 -1.25 4.94
N ASN A 154 27.14 -1.44 5.34
CA ASN A 154 27.75 -0.83 6.53
C ASN A 154 27.11 -1.22 7.88
N LEU A 155 26.61 -2.46 8.01
CA LEU A 155 26.17 -3.01 9.29
C LEU A 155 27.38 -3.20 10.26
N PRO A 156 27.20 -3.08 11.59
CA PRO A 156 25.90 -3.04 12.26
C PRO A 156 25.21 -1.68 12.30
N ARG A 157 23.91 -1.69 12.64
CA ARG A 157 23.13 -0.47 12.95
C ARG A 157 23.51 0.09 14.31
N SER A 158 23.49 1.42 14.46
CA SER A 158 23.63 2.08 15.77
C SER A 158 22.27 2.54 16.32
N PRO A 159 22.01 2.42 17.64
CA PRO A 159 20.87 3.08 18.29
C PRO A 159 20.79 4.59 18.02
N ASP A 160 21.94 5.25 17.81
CA ASP A 160 22.02 6.70 17.55
C ASP A 160 21.45 7.10 16.17
N GLU A 161 21.23 6.13 15.28
CA GLU A 161 20.56 6.36 14.00
C GLU A 161 19.04 6.50 14.17
N ILE A 162 18.50 6.08 15.32
CA ILE A 162 17.06 6.04 15.55
C ILE A 162 16.62 7.22 16.41
N ARG A 163 15.63 7.97 15.93
CA ARG A 163 15.00 9.06 16.67
C ARG A 163 13.51 8.82 16.79
N ARG A 164 12.97 9.04 17.99
CA ARG A 164 11.56 8.87 18.34
C ARG A 164 11.04 10.19 18.88
N ALA A 165 9.93 10.68 18.33
CA ALA A 165 9.35 11.95 18.73
C ALA A 165 7.82 11.86 18.73
N TRP A 166 7.22 12.26 19.85
CA TRP A 166 5.82 12.65 19.88
C TRP A 166 5.69 14.05 19.27
N ALA A 167 4.65 14.27 18.48
CA ALA A 167 4.40 15.57 17.90
C ALA A 167 3.96 16.58 18.98
N SER A 168 4.51 17.79 18.92
CA SER A 168 4.04 18.96 19.63
C SER A 168 3.42 19.96 18.65
N PHE A 169 2.43 20.72 19.13
CA PHE A 169 1.71 21.71 18.33
C PHE A 169 1.78 23.08 19.00
N HIS A 170 2.19 24.08 18.22
CA HIS A 170 2.34 25.47 18.65
C HIS A 170 1.55 26.41 17.75
N SER A 171 0.31 26.02 17.42
CA SER A 171 -0.54 26.76 16.51
C SER A 171 -1.07 28.04 17.17
N THR A 172 -1.04 29.14 16.41
CA THR A 172 -1.57 30.45 16.82
C THR A 172 -2.91 30.77 16.15
N GLY A 173 -3.28 29.98 15.13
CA GLY A 173 -4.47 30.15 14.33
C GLY A 173 -4.67 28.98 13.38
N CYS A 174 -5.60 29.13 12.44
CA CYS A 174 -5.82 28.17 11.36
C CYS A 174 -6.01 28.83 10.00
N GLU A 175 -5.94 28.06 8.93
CA GLU A 175 -6.26 28.48 7.56
C GLU A 175 -7.34 27.55 7.02
N VAL A 176 -8.38 28.12 6.39
CA VAL A 176 -9.48 27.36 5.79
C VAL A 176 -9.48 27.60 4.30
N LYS A 177 -9.42 26.51 3.53
CA LYS A 177 -9.44 26.51 2.07
C LYS A 177 -10.58 25.63 1.57
N THR A 178 -11.35 26.17 0.63
CA THR A 178 -12.29 25.36 -0.17
C THR A 178 -11.60 24.92 -1.44
N GLU A 179 -11.63 23.62 -1.73
CA GLU A 179 -11.10 23.04 -2.95
C GLU A 179 -12.09 22.02 -3.49
N GLY A 180 -12.75 22.36 -4.59
CA GLY A 180 -13.85 21.57 -5.13
C GLY A 180 -14.93 21.27 -4.07
N ALA A 181 -15.21 19.99 -3.84
CA ALA A 181 -16.17 19.48 -2.87
C ALA A 181 -15.58 19.20 -1.46
N ARG A 182 -14.38 19.69 -1.14
CA ARG A 182 -13.75 19.52 0.19
C ARG A 182 -13.36 20.84 0.86
N LEU A 183 -13.26 20.79 2.18
CA LEU A 183 -12.66 21.84 3.01
C LEU A 183 -11.39 21.32 3.66
N GLU A 184 -10.31 22.07 3.52
CA GLU A 184 -9.03 21.85 4.21
C GLU A 184 -8.88 22.87 5.34
N ILE A 185 -8.63 22.40 6.56
CA ILE A 185 -8.40 23.21 7.76
C ILE A 185 -6.98 22.94 8.24
N SER A 186 -6.09 23.90 8.03
CA SER A 186 -4.66 23.79 8.34
C SER A 186 -4.29 24.55 9.62
N PHE A 187 -3.49 23.93 10.47
CA PHE A 187 -2.93 24.47 11.70
C PHE A 187 -1.40 24.41 11.64
N PRO A 188 -0.72 25.51 11.26
CA PRO A 188 0.74 25.59 11.26
C PRO A 188 1.35 25.40 12.66
N GLY A 189 2.60 24.96 12.71
CA GLY A 189 3.36 24.81 13.96
C GLY A 189 3.35 23.38 14.53
N ALA A 190 3.23 22.37 13.67
CA ALA A 190 3.46 20.98 14.05
C ALA A 190 4.97 20.67 14.03
N ASP A 191 5.43 19.94 15.04
CA ASP A 191 6.82 19.56 15.25
C ASP A 191 6.88 18.11 15.73
N ALA A 192 7.56 17.23 15.00
CA ALA A 192 7.77 15.83 15.36
C ALA A 192 9.24 15.46 15.18
N GLY A 193 10.09 16.04 16.02
CA GLY A 193 11.54 15.79 16.01
C GLY A 193 12.20 16.45 14.81
N ILE A 194 12.62 15.64 13.83
CA ILE A 194 13.27 16.12 12.60
C ILE A 194 12.26 16.70 11.59
N PHE A 195 10.97 16.45 11.80
CA PHE A 195 9.90 16.90 10.93
C PHE A 195 9.26 18.18 11.48
N LYS A 196 9.11 19.19 10.62
CA LYS A 196 8.36 20.43 10.93
C LYS A 196 7.30 20.68 9.87
N GLY A 197 6.13 21.18 10.28
CA GLY A 197 5.06 21.46 9.34
C GLY A 197 3.75 21.90 9.99
N ARG A 198 2.66 21.26 9.57
CA ARG A 198 1.29 21.59 9.98
C ARG A 198 0.47 20.34 10.25
N LEU A 199 -0.54 20.50 11.10
CA LEU A 199 -1.67 19.57 11.19
C LEU A 199 -2.74 20.03 10.20
N GLN A 200 -3.34 19.12 9.46
CA GLN A 200 -4.44 19.42 8.54
C GLN A 200 -5.60 18.47 8.79
N TYR A 201 -6.82 19.02 8.78
CA TYR A 201 -8.06 18.25 8.70
C TYR A 201 -8.71 18.49 7.35
N THR A 202 -9.21 17.43 6.72
CA THR A 202 -9.96 17.51 5.47
C THR A 202 -11.31 16.82 5.63
N VAL A 203 -12.39 17.52 5.26
CA VAL A 203 -13.75 16.97 5.19
C VAL A 203 -14.27 17.03 3.76
N TYR A 204 -15.09 16.06 3.37
CA TYR A 204 -15.56 15.90 1.99
C TYR A 204 -17.08 15.91 1.95
N ARG A 205 -17.67 16.80 1.13
CA ARG A 205 -19.11 16.81 0.91
C ARG A 205 -19.53 15.50 0.25
N GLY A 206 -20.58 14.88 0.78
CA GLY A 206 -21.10 13.58 0.34
C GLY A 206 -20.40 12.38 0.99
N SER A 207 -19.51 12.61 1.96
CA SER A 207 -18.79 11.56 2.70
C SER A 207 -18.85 11.79 4.20
N ASN A 208 -18.82 10.71 4.95
CA ASN A 208 -18.67 10.78 6.41
C ASN A 208 -17.21 10.84 6.89
N LEU A 209 -16.26 10.92 5.97
CA LEU A 209 -14.84 10.96 6.27
C LEU A 209 -14.38 12.32 6.81
N LEU A 210 -13.61 12.25 7.88
CA LEU A 210 -12.71 13.29 8.40
C LEU A 210 -11.28 12.75 8.32
N ARG A 211 -10.47 13.28 7.40
CA ARG A 211 -9.06 12.94 7.30
C ARG A 211 -8.25 13.84 8.21
N GLN A 212 -7.41 13.28 9.07
CA GLN A 212 -6.42 14.01 9.87
C GLN A 212 -5.02 13.69 9.33
N GLU A 213 -4.22 14.72 9.07
CA GLU A 213 -2.86 14.57 8.57
C GLU A 213 -1.85 15.43 9.33
N MET A 214 -0.68 14.88 9.62
CA MET A 214 0.50 15.70 9.83
C MET A 214 1.23 15.84 8.48
N ILE A 215 1.25 17.06 7.94
CA ILE A 215 1.95 17.38 6.70
C ILE A 215 3.24 18.11 7.09
N ALA A 216 4.36 17.40 7.03
CA ALA A 216 5.64 17.88 7.54
C ALA A 216 6.80 17.47 6.65
N ARG A 217 7.90 18.22 6.74
CA ARG A 217 9.13 17.94 5.98
C ARG A 217 10.33 17.92 6.89
N THR A 218 11.40 17.29 6.41
CA THR A 218 12.74 17.30 7.01
C THR A 218 13.75 17.66 5.93
N ASP A 219 14.82 18.35 6.30
CA ASP A 219 15.96 18.62 5.42
C ASP A 219 17.12 17.64 5.68
N GLU A 220 16.93 16.69 6.61
CA GLU A 220 17.95 15.70 6.91
C GLU A 220 18.14 14.70 5.76
N PRO A 221 19.39 14.33 5.43
CA PRO A 221 19.67 13.40 4.35
C PRO A 221 19.39 11.96 4.78
N SER A 222 18.94 11.14 3.83
CA SER A 222 18.82 9.68 3.99
C SER A 222 17.91 9.27 5.16
N VAL A 223 16.72 9.85 5.25
CA VAL A 223 15.74 9.50 6.29
C VAL A 223 14.82 8.40 5.79
N ALA A 224 14.66 7.37 6.61
CA ALA A 224 13.57 6.41 6.54
C ALA A 224 12.69 6.57 7.79
N TYR A 225 11.36 6.49 7.68
CA TYR A 225 10.50 6.73 8.85
C TYR A 225 9.18 6.00 8.80
N LYS A 226 8.58 5.86 9.98
CA LYS A 226 7.20 5.40 10.18
C LYS A 226 6.46 6.34 11.11
N TYR A 227 5.14 6.17 11.19
CA TYR A 227 4.34 6.94 12.13
C TYR A 227 3.22 6.12 12.81
N SER A 228 2.73 6.67 13.90
CA SER A 228 1.43 6.35 14.48
C SER A 228 0.65 7.64 14.62
N SER A 229 -0.66 7.59 14.46
CA SER A 229 -1.52 8.78 14.43
C SER A 229 -2.91 8.47 14.96
N GLY A 230 -3.49 9.41 15.71
CA GLY A 230 -4.79 9.19 16.31
C GLY A 230 -5.36 10.42 17.01
N LEU A 231 -6.35 10.16 17.85
CA LEU A 231 -7.00 11.11 18.73
C LEU A 231 -6.96 10.59 20.16
N LYS A 232 -6.77 11.49 21.13
CA LYS A 232 -6.81 11.18 22.56
C LYS A 232 -7.79 12.06 23.31
N GLY A 233 -8.21 11.60 24.49
CA GLY A 233 -9.13 12.32 25.37
C GLY A 233 -10.58 11.82 25.31
N PHE A 234 -10.84 10.73 24.58
CA PHE A 234 -12.14 10.08 24.60
C PHE A 234 -12.52 9.68 26.02
N ARG A 235 -13.80 9.83 26.39
CA ARG A 235 -14.27 9.54 27.75
C ARG A 235 -14.68 8.08 27.89
N THR A 236 -14.18 7.43 28.93
CA THR A 236 -14.72 6.14 29.38
C THR A 236 -16.09 6.36 30.02
N GLY A 237 -16.97 5.37 29.96
CA GLY A 237 -18.32 5.44 30.54
C GLY A 237 -19.14 4.19 30.20
N GLU A 238 -20.31 4.03 30.83
CA GLU A 238 -21.15 2.83 30.71
C GLU A 238 -21.59 2.51 29.27
N ASN A 239 -21.67 3.54 28.41
CA ASN A 239 -22.06 3.41 27.01
C ASN A 239 -20.91 3.69 26.04
N THR A 240 -19.65 3.59 26.50
CA THR A 240 -18.47 3.76 25.64
C THR A 240 -17.69 2.46 25.53
N ARG A 241 -17.49 1.98 24.31
CA ARG A 241 -16.66 0.81 24.03
C ARG A 241 -15.92 0.92 22.70
N LEU A 242 -14.80 0.23 22.61
CA LEU A 242 -14.11 -0.03 21.35
C LEU A 242 -14.56 -1.39 20.82
N ILE A 243 -14.94 -1.49 19.56
CA ILE A 243 -15.24 -2.75 18.87
C ILE A 243 -14.40 -2.92 17.61
N TRP A 244 -14.07 -4.16 17.27
CA TRP A 244 -13.38 -4.53 16.03
C TRP A 244 -13.69 -5.97 15.65
N ARG A 245 -13.26 -6.40 14.46
CA ARG A 245 -13.22 -7.81 14.08
C ARG A 245 -11.81 -8.34 14.18
N ASP A 246 -11.61 -9.47 14.85
CA ASP A 246 -10.30 -10.12 14.88
C ASP A 246 -9.99 -10.83 13.53
N PRO A 247 -8.76 -11.30 13.32
CA PRO A 247 -8.39 -12.05 12.11
C PRO A 247 -9.23 -13.31 11.89
N ALA A 248 -9.73 -13.91 12.98
CA ALA A 248 -10.66 -15.04 12.98
C ALA A 248 -12.11 -14.65 12.69
N ARG A 249 -12.36 -13.38 12.31
CA ARG A 249 -13.65 -12.82 11.87
C ARG A 249 -14.66 -12.59 12.99
N ALA A 250 -14.32 -12.86 14.25
CA ALA A 250 -15.20 -12.67 15.39
C ALA A 250 -15.21 -11.22 15.86
N TRP A 251 -16.35 -10.79 16.41
CA TRP A 251 -16.46 -9.47 17.04
C TRP A 251 -15.79 -9.48 18.40
N GLN A 252 -14.96 -8.46 18.61
CA GLN A 252 -14.29 -8.18 19.88
C GLN A 252 -14.76 -6.83 20.40
N GLU A 253 -14.78 -6.68 21.72
CA GLU A 253 -15.12 -5.42 22.39
C GLU A 253 -14.21 -5.17 23.60
N TYR A 254 -14.00 -3.88 23.90
CA TYR A 254 -13.30 -3.42 25.09
C TYR A 254 -13.99 -2.21 25.70
N ASP A 255 -14.56 -2.40 26.89
CA ASP A 255 -15.34 -1.39 27.63
C ASP A 255 -14.49 -0.55 28.60
N PHE A 256 -13.16 -0.64 28.48
CA PHE A 256 -12.22 0.14 29.30
C PHE A 256 -12.39 -0.04 30.82
N GLY A 257 -12.80 -1.22 31.31
CA GLY A 257 -12.90 -1.49 32.75
C GLY A 257 -11.57 -1.69 33.48
N GLY A 258 -10.48 -2.03 32.75
CA GLY A 258 -9.16 -2.37 33.32
C GLY A 258 -8.32 -1.17 33.80
N ALA A 259 -7.10 -1.42 34.26
CA ALA A 259 -6.16 -0.35 34.65
C ALA A 259 -5.69 0.49 33.45
N PRO A 260 -5.20 1.74 33.66
CA PRO A 260 -4.55 2.52 32.62
C PRO A 260 -3.36 1.79 31.98
N ASN A 261 -3.17 1.97 30.68
CA ASN A 261 -2.04 1.41 29.94
C ASN A 261 -0.80 2.30 30.07
N GLN A 262 0.38 1.68 30.09
CA GLN A 262 1.66 2.40 30.05
C GLN A 262 2.11 2.75 28.62
N GLN A 263 1.62 1.98 27.64
CA GLN A 263 1.93 2.11 26.22
C GLN A 263 0.65 1.84 25.41
N SER A 264 0.67 2.18 24.12
CA SER A 264 -0.40 1.80 23.21
C SER A 264 -0.51 0.28 23.10
N VAL A 265 -1.73 -0.24 23.20
CA VAL A 265 -2.05 -1.65 22.96
C VAL A 265 -2.33 -1.81 21.48
N GLU A 266 -1.53 -2.64 20.82
CA GLU A 266 -1.76 -3.01 19.43
C GLU A 266 -2.95 -3.96 19.30
N VAL A 267 -3.73 -3.76 18.25
CA VAL A 267 -4.92 -4.58 17.97
C VAL A 267 -4.76 -5.16 16.58
N ARG A 268 -4.70 -6.50 16.51
CA ARG A 268 -4.85 -7.25 15.27
C ARG A 268 -6.32 -7.22 14.89
N ALA A 269 -6.65 -6.32 13.99
CA ALA A 269 -8.01 -6.04 13.57
C ALA A 269 -8.09 -6.26 12.07
N ARG A 270 -8.94 -7.20 11.67
CA ARG A 270 -9.27 -7.42 10.28
C ARG A 270 -9.75 -6.11 9.66
N ASN A 271 -9.32 -5.85 8.43
CA ASN A 271 -9.63 -4.63 7.69
C ASN A 271 -8.98 -3.36 8.28
N ARG A 272 -8.02 -3.50 9.21
CA ARG A 272 -7.32 -2.39 9.87
C ARG A 272 -8.28 -1.36 10.48
N LEU A 273 -9.40 -1.82 11.04
CA LEU A 273 -10.54 -0.97 11.40
C LEU A 273 -10.97 -1.18 12.85
N GLY A 274 -10.99 -0.08 13.61
CA GLY A 274 -11.62 -0.01 14.92
C GLY A 274 -12.80 0.96 14.93
N VAL A 275 -13.75 0.73 15.82
CA VAL A 275 -14.93 1.60 15.98
C VAL A 275 -15.18 1.89 17.45
N VAL A 276 -15.21 3.17 17.81
CA VAL A 276 -15.65 3.62 19.14
C VAL A 276 -17.15 3.84 19.09
N GLU A 277 -17.91 3.12 19.88
CA GLU A 277 -19.33 3.41 20.13
C GLU A 277 -19.44 4.32 21.35
N THR A 278 -20.19 5.42 21.24
CA THR A 278 -20.45 6.33 22.35
C THR A 278 -21.67 7.20 22.07
N GLY A 279 -22.39 7.61 23.12
CA GLY A 279 -23.45 8.62 23.02
C GLY A 279 -24.63 8.26 22.09
N GLY A 280 -24.79 6.99 21.72
CA GLY A 280 -25.80 6.53 20.75
C GLY A 280 -25.34 6.55 19.28
N GLY A 281 -24.09 6.92 19.01
CA GLY A 281 -23.47 6.88 17.69
C GLY A 281 -22.12 6.18 17.73
N SER A 282 -21.33 6.36 16.67
CA SER A 282 -20.00 5.77 16.59
C SER A 282 -19.01 6.54 15.72
N LEU A 283 -17.71 6.32 16.01
CA LEU A 283 -16.58 6.88 15.28
C LEU A 283 -15.65 5.74 14.87
N ALA A 284 -15.57 5.46 13.58
CA ALA A 284 -14.60 4.52 13.03
C ALA A 284 -13.26 5.19 12.78
N PHE A 285 -12.16 4.43 12.85
CA PHE A 285 -10.81 4.90 12.56
C PHE A 285 -10.00 3.81 11.84
N PHE A 286 -9.27 4.22 10.80
CA PHE A 286 -8.54 3.32 9.91
C PHE A 286 -7.47 4.09 9.12
N PRO A 287 -6.42 3.42 8.61
CA PRO A 287 -5.40 4.06 7.78
C PRO A 287 -5.85 4.20 6.32
N PRO A 288 -5.17 5.02 5.48
CA PRO A 288 -5.30 4.90 4.03
C PRO A 288 -5.15 3.44 3.56
N PRO A 289 -6.00 2.93 2.65
CA PRO A 289 -6.05 1.49 2.37
C PRO A 289 -4.75 0.91 1.82
N HIS A 290 -4.11 1.55 0.85
CA HIS A 290 -2.88 1.04 0.21
C HIS A 290 -1.64 1.86 0.56
N LYS A 291 -1.74 3.19 0.55
CA LYS A 291 -0.59 4.10 0.77
C LYS A 291 -0.01 4.07 2.19
N PHE A 292 -0.70 3.43 3.14
CA PHE A 292 -0.22 3.23 4.51
C PHE A 292 0.81 2.09 4.66
N PHE A 293 0.98 1.28 3.62
CA PHE A 293 1.85 0.12 3.63
C PHE A 293 3.13 0.43 2.85
N PHE A 294 4.25 -0.15 3.26
CA PHE A 294 5.53 -0.02 2.58
C PHE A 294 6.13 -1.41 2.33
N ALA A 295 7.23 -1.45 1.58
CA ALA A 295 7.96 -2.65 1.13
C ALA A 295 8.05 -3.72 2.22
N ARG A 296 7.41 -4.88 1.98
CA ARG A 296 7.55 -6.13 2.73
C ARG A 296 7.24 -7.31 1.82
N GLU A 297 7.92 -8.44 2.03
CA GLU A 297 7.64 -9.73 1.38
C GLU A 297 6.60 -10.57 2.16
N ASN A 298 5.93 -9.94 3.13
CA ASN A 298 4.86 -10.56 3.92
C ASN A 298 3.70 -9.60 4.18
N GLU A 299 2.50 -10.18 4.18
CA GLU A 299 1.25 -9.44 4.36
C GLU A 299 0.57 -9.69 5.71
N VAL A 300 1.27 -10.30 6.66
CA VAL A 300 0.79 -10.53 8.02
C VAL A 300 0.26 -9.26 8.70
N ASP A 301 -0.68 -9.45 9.63
CA ASP A 301 -1.22 -8.39 10.50
C ASP A 301 -0.43 -8.29 11.83
N PRO A 302 0.51 -7.34 11.96
CA PRO A 302 1.17 -7.02 13.22
C PRO A 302 0.33 -6.13 14.15
N GLY A 303 -0.89 -5.77 13.77
CA GLY A 303 -1.77 -4.86 14.51
C GLY A 303 -1.61 -3.40 14.08
N TYR A 304 -2.33 -3.01 13.02
CA TYR A 304 -2.26 -1.67 12.42
C TYR A 304 -3.08 -0.58 13.11
N ILE A 305 -3.85 -0.95 14.14
CA ILE A 305 -4.58 0.01 14.96
C ILE A 305 -4.19 -0.16 16.42
N TYR A 306 -4.48 0.85 17.23
CA TYR A 306 -4.20 0.82 18.66
C TYR A 306 -5.31 1.46 19.48
N TYR A 307 -5.34 1.09 20.75
CA TYR A 307 -5.95 1.90 21.81
C TYR A 307 -4.96 2.13 22.95
N ARG A 308 -5.20 3.14 23.77
CA ARG A 308 -4.44 3.37 25.01
C ARG A 308 -5.36 3.97 26.06
N LYS A 309 -5.66 3.25 27.13
CA LYS A 309 -6.39 3.80 28.29
C LYS A 309 -5.44 4.70 29.07
N ASP A 310 -5.54 6.00 28.87
CA ASP A 310 -4.63 6.99 29.49
C ASP A 310 -4.93 7.18 30.98
N SER A 311 -6.18 7.03 31.41
CA SER A 311 -6.59 7.18 32.81
C SER A 311 -7.87 6.38 33.11
N ALA A 312 -8.37 6.45 34.36
CA ALA A 312 -9.68 5.90 34.69
C ALA A 312 -10.82 6.50 33.84
N ALA A 313 -10.66 7.75 33.38
CA ALA A 313 -11.69 8.53 32.71
C ALA A 313 -11.44 8.75 31.20
N THR A 314 -10.27 8.39 30.68
CA THR A 314 -9.88 8.75 29.30
C THR A 314 -9.08 7.68 28.58
N PHE A 315 -9.22 7.66 27.25
CA PHE A 315 -8.41 6.83 26.35
C PHE A 315 -8.09 7.52 25.01
N ALA A 316 -7.18 6.91 24.27
CA ALA A 316 -6.76 7.25 22.92
C ALA A 316 -6.98 6.07 21.97
N ILE A 317 -7.18 6.39 20.69
CA ILE A 317 -7.31 5.44 19.58
C ILE A 317 -6.58 5.98 18.34
N GLY A 318 -6.15 5.09 17.46
CA GLY A 318 -5.58 5.50 16.18
C GLY A 318 -4.98 4.35 15.39
N THR A 319 -4.23 4.72 14.36
CA THR A 319 -3.47 3.82 13.49
C THR A 319 -2.01 3.80 13.88
N ARG A 320 -1.34 2.69 13.61
CA ARG A 320 0.07 2.52 13.94
C ARG A 320 0.78 1.64 12.92
N GLN A 321 2.08 1.86 12.80
CA GLN A 321 3.01 0.93 12.18
C GLN A 321 3.93 0.36 13.28
N PRO A 322 4.19 -0.96 13.32
CA PRO A 322 5.06 -1.57 14.33
C PRO A 322 6.53 -1.17 14.15
N ASP A 323 7.40 -1.39 15.14
CA ASP A 323 8.85 -1.13 14.99
C ASP A 323 9.51 -2.23 14.13
N HIS A 324 8.94 -3.44 14.14
CA HIS A 324 9.35 -4.61 13.38
C HIS A 324 8.12 -5.35 12.84
N THR A 325 8.29 -6.16 11.79
CA THR A 325 7.22 -7.06 11.33
C THR A 325 7.33 -8.43 12.03
N ILE A 326 6.36 -9.31 11.75
CA ILE A 326 6.41 -10.73 12.10
C ILE A 326 6.57 -11.56 10.82
N GLY A 327 7.07 -12.78 10.94
CA GLY A 327 7.11 -13.72 9.81
C GLY A 327 5.73 -14.28 9.49
N TYR A 328 5.55 -14.78 8.25
CA TYR A 328 4.37 -15.56 7.89
C TYR A 328 4.29 -16.87 8.71
N ALA A 329 3.13 -17.52 8.76
CA ALA A 329 3.01 -18.81 9.44
C ALA A 329 3.77 -19.92 8.65
N PRO A 330 4.77 -20.60 9.23
CA PRO A 330 5.55 -21.61 8.52
C PRO A 330 4.72 -22.81 8.05
N TYR A 331 5.21 -23.52 7.02
CA TYR A 331 4.60 -24.72 6.46
C TYR A 331 5.52 -25.95 6.60
N GLY A 332 4.94 -27.15 6.57
CA GLY A 332 5.67 -28.43 6.58
C GLY A 332 5.17 -29.40 7.64
N LEU A 333 5.01 -30.66 7.26
CA LEU A 333 4.76 -31.83 8.09
C LEU A 333 6.05 -32.39 8.68
N HIS A 334 7.13 -32.45 7.88
CA HIS A 334 8.41 -32.99 8.35
C HIS A 334 9.32 -31.88 8.88
N GLN A 335 10.16 -32.24 9.85
CA GLN A 335 11.03 -31.29 10.56
C GLN A 335 11.97 -30.51 9.63
N THR A 336 12.47 -31.12 8.56
CA THR A 336 13.35 -30.46 7.59
C THR A 336 12.64 -29.34 6.84
N THR A 337 11.43 -29.61 6.36
CA THR A 337 10.59 -28.64 5.65
C THR A 337 10.13 -27.52 6.58
N TRP A 338 9.66 -27.89 7.78
CA TRP A 338 9.26 -26.95 8.82
C TRP A 338 10.41 -26.04 9.25
N ALA A 339 11.61 -26.58 9.47
CA ALA A 339 12.76 -25.79 9.90
C ALA A 339 13.16 -24.76 8.84
N ARG A 340 13.18 -25.15 7.56
CA ARG A 340 13.49 -24.24 6.45
C ARG A 340 12.46 -23.13 6.29
N SER A 341 11.16 -23.47 6.26
CA SER A 341 10.10 -22.46 6.14
C SER A 341 10.03 -21.54 7.36
N SER A 342 10.37 -22.05 8.56
CA SER A 342 10.46 -21.24 9.76
C SER A 342 11.64 -20.27 9.73
N ASP A 343 12.80 -20.70 9.21
CA ASP A 343 13.97 -19.86 9.03
C ASP A 343 13.71 -18.74 8.03
N GLU A 344 13.06 -19.04 6.90
CA GLU A 344 12.67 -18.04 5.90
C GLU A 344 11.63 -17.05 6.45
N ALA A 345 10.59 -17.53 7.13
CA ALA A 345 9.61 -16.67 7.80
C ALA A 345 10.28 -15.74 8.83
N TRP A 346 11.24 -16.26 9.60
CA TRP A 346 12.03 -15.48 10.54
C TRP A 346 12.91 -14.44 9.84
N HIS A 347 13.55 -14.79 8.72
CA HIS A 347 14.38 -13.85 7.96
C HIS A 347 13.58 -12.61 7.54
N GLN A 348 12.31 -12.78 7.19
CA GLN A 348 11.43 -11.67 6.80
C GLN A 348 11.03 -10.74 7.94
N THR A 349 11.31 -11.04 9.21
CA THR A 349 11.06 -10.08 10.31
C THR A 349 11.93 -8.83 10.19
N GLY A 350 13.08 -8.95 9.51
CA GLY A 350 13.96 -7.82 9.19
C GLY A 350 13.54 -7.05 7.93
N ASN A 351 12.54 -7.51 7.18
CA ASN A 351 12.03 -6.80 6.01
C ASN A 351 11.07 -5.69 6.43
N PHE A 352 11.62 -4.52 6.77
CA PHE A 352 10.83 -3.40 7.29
C PHE A 352 11.42 -2.05 6.86
N ALA A 353 11.37 -1.79 5.56
CA ALA A 353 12.03 -0.65 4.89
C ALA A 353 11.62 0.73 5.38
N LEU A 354 10.40 0.87 5.92
CA LEU A 354 9.76 2.15 6.24
C LEU A 354 9.58 3.05 5.00
N TYR A 355 8.97 4.22 5.20
CA TYR A 355 8.83 5.23 4.14
C TYR A 355 10.13 5.94 3.84
N ASN A 356 10.28 6.43 2.62
CA ASN A 356 11.28 7.42 2.26
C ASN A 356 10.88 8.82 2.74
N ALA A 357 11.86 9.61 3.19
CA ALA A 357 11.69 11.06 3.36
C ALA A 357 12.88 11.81 2.73
N PRO A 358 12.88 12.01 1.40
CA PRO A 358 13.89 12.82 0.74
C PRO A 358 13.90 14.27 1.28
N PRO A 359 15.07 14.91 1.39
CA PRO A 359 15.18 16.26 1.94
C PRO A 359 14.24 17.26 1.25
N GLY A 360 13.56 18.09 2.05
CA GLY A 360 12.69 19.16 1.59
C GLY A 360 11.30 18.72 1.11
N THR A 361 11.01 17.42 1.05
CA THR A 361 9.71 16.87 0.61
C THR A 361 8.65 16.91 1.71
N TRP A 362 7.40 17.19 1.34
CA TRP A 362 6.28 17.26 2.28
C TRP A 362 5.62 15.91 2.45
N GLN A 363 5.98 15.22 3.53
CA GLN A 363 5.44 13.93 3.91
C GLN A 363 4.03 14.08 4.50
N ARG A 364 3.07 13.29 4.00
CA ARG A 364 1.65 13.35 4.39
C ARG A 364 1.24 12.13 5.22
N MET A 365 1.35 12.25 6.54
CA MET A 365 1.05 11.18 7.50
C MET A 365 -0.43 11.21 7.89
N ALA A 366 -1.23 10.28 7.36
CA ALA A 366 -2.69 10.36 7.42
C ALA A 366 -3.35 9.27 8.28
N VAL A 367 -4.47 9.64 8.92
CA VAL A 367 -5.45 8.73 9.51
C VAL A 367 -6.85 9.20 9.14
N TYR A 368 -7.74 8.25 8.86
CA TYR A 368 -9.14 8.53 8.61
C TYR A 368 -9.98 8.29 9.85
N PHE A 369 -10.95 9.17 10.06
CA PHE A 369 -12.07 8.97 10.95
C PHE A 369 -13.37 8.99 10.14
N TYR A 370 -14.32 8.13 10.47
CA TYR A 370 -15.65 8.11 9.87
C TYR A 370 -16.68 8.37 10.98
N LEU A 371 -17.40 9.48 10.87
CA LEU A 371 -18.40 9.90 11.85
C LEU A 371 -19.75 9.26 11.52
N SER A 372 -20.46 8.73 12.51
CA SER A 372 -21.75 8.07 12.26
C SER A 372 -22.74 8.28 13.41
N PRO A 373 -24.00 8.64 13.11
CA PRO A 373 -25.07 8.65 14.11
C PRO A 373 -25.65 7.24 14.34
N GLU A 374 -25.00 6.18 13.86
CA GLU A 374 -25.45 4.78 13.98
C GLU A 374 -24.54 3.94 14.90
N SER A 375 -24.96 2.69 15.14
CA SER A 375 -24.15 1.72 15.87
C SER A 375 -22.85 1.39 15.13
N GLY A 376 -21.85 0.93 15.88
CA GLY A 376 -20.54 0.62 15.36
C GLY A 376 -20.53 -0.51 14.32
N ARG A 377 -21.48 -1.45 14.39
CA ARG A 377 -21.62 -2.49 13.35
C ARG A 377 -22.15 -1.92 12.03
N ALA A 378 -23.13 -1.01 12.09
CA ALA A 378 -23.61 -0.31 10.89
C ALA A 378 -22.51 0.59 10.30
N THR A 379 -21.79 1.30 11.16
CA THR A 379 -20.63 2.11 10.77
C THR A 379 -19.52 1.29 10.12
N GLN A 380 -19.20 0.11 10.66
CA GLN A 380 -18.25 -0.80 10.05
C GLN A 380 -18.68 -1.18 8.63
N HIS A 381 -19.97 -1.50 8.41
CA HIS A 381 -20.48 -1.83 7.09
C HIS A 381 -20.31 -0.67 6.09
N HIS A 382 -20.57 0.57 6.52
CA HIS A 382 -20.40 1.75 5.68
C HIS A 382 -18.94 2.03 5.34
N VAL A 383 -18.03 1.90 6.31
CA VAL A 383 -16.59 2.07 6.07
C VAL A 383 -16.09 1.03 5.07
N MET A 384 -16.50 -0.23 5.22
CA MET A 384 -16.07 -1.29 4.30
C MET A 384 -16.55 -1.09 2.86
N ALA A 385 -17.58 -0.29 2.62
CA ALA A 385 -18.00 0.03 1.25
C ALA A 385 -16.88 0.74 0.46
N TYR A 386 -16.01 1.50 1.14
CA TYR A 386 -14.90 2.21 0.50
C TYR A 386 -13.86 1.30 -0.14
N THR A 387 -13.68 0.07 0.34
CA THR A 387 -12.76 -0.93 -0.23
C THR A 387 -13.49 -2.13 -0.83
N HIS A 388 -14.79 -1.97 -1.10
CA HIS A 388 -15.67 -3.08 -1.54
C HIS A 388 -15.64 -4.31 -0.60
N GLY A 389 -15.35 -4.10 0.69
CA GLY A 389 -15.20 -5.18 1.67
C GLY A 389 -13.81 -5.80 1.72
N ASP A 390 -12.77 -5.11 1.25
CA ASP A 390 -11.44 -5.64 0.94
C ASP A 390 -11.55 -6.80 -0.09
N VAL A 391 -12.31 -6.56 -1.16
CA VAL A 391 -12.55 -7.51 -2.25
C VAL A 391 -12.43 -6.77 -3.58
N PHE A 392 -11.69 -7.32 -4.53
CA PHE A 392 -11.66 -6.81 -5.89
C PHE A 392 -13.02 -7.05 -6.56
N LYS A 393 -13.77 -5.97 -6.78
CA LYS A 393 -15.12 -5.99 -7.33
C LYS A 393 -15.14 -6.57 -8.75
N PRO A 394 -15.98 -7.58 -9.06
CA PRO A 394 -16.13 -8.05 -10.43
C PRO A 394 -16.58 -6.93 -11.39
N VAL A 395 -15.88 -6.78 -12.51
CA VAL A 395 -16.23 -5.85 -13.60
C VAL A 395 -16.63 -6.66 -14.84
N PRO A 396 -17.81 -6.40 -15.46
CA PRO A 396 -18.23 -7.11 -16.67
C PRO A 396 -17.20 -7.01 -17.81
N GLY A 397 -16.90 -8.13 -18.46
CA GLY A 397 -15.88 -8.21 -19.52
C GLY A 397 -14.44 -8.29 -19.01
N PHE A 398 -14.23 -8.37 -17.69
CA PHE A 398 -12.91 -8.50 -17.08
C PHE A 398 -12.80 -9.70 -16.14
N LYS A 399 -11.56 -10.15 -15.94
CA LYS A 399 -11.15 -11.06 -14.86
C LYS A 399 -9.98 -10.44 -14.09
N VAL A 400 -9.99 -10.64 -12.78
CA VAL A 400 -8.97 -10.13 -11.88
C VAL A 400 -7.78 -11.09 -11.86
N LEU A 401 -6.61 -10.58 -12.25
CA LEU A 401 -5.35 -11.30 -12.30
C LEU A 401 -4.32 -10.65 -11.38
N VAL A 402 -3.58 -11.47 -10.65
CA VAL A 402 -2.37 -11.05 -9.93
C VAL A 402 -1.22 -12.01 -10.27
N SER A 403 0.02 -11.53 -10.20
CA SER A 403 1.21 -12.33 -10.48
C SER A 403 2.27 -12.22 -9.39
N HIS A 404 3.25 -13.12 -9.45
CA HIS A 404 4.49 -13.10 -8.69
C HIS A 404 4.32 -13.50 -7.22
N PHE A 405 4.37 -14.80 -6.95
CA PHE A 405 4.32 -15.35 -5.59
C PHE A 405 5.26 -16.55 -5.46
N HIS A 406 6.08 -16.55 -4.41
CA HIS A 406 7.00 -17.64 -4.07
C HIS A 406 6.38 -18.49 -2.96
N PHE A 407 5.51 -19.42 -3.35
CA PHE A 407 4.84 -20.30 -2.39
C PHE A 407 5.62 -21.55 -2.08
N HIS A 408 6.63 -21.89 -2.88
CA HIS A 408 7.37 -23.15 -2.78
C HIS A 408 6.40 -24.34 -2.84
N LEU A 409 5.46 -24.28 -3.79
CA LEU A 409 4.35 -25.22 -3.90
C LEU A 409 4.87 -26.66 -4.04
N ILE A 410 5.93 -26.85 -4.81
CA ILE A 410 6.53 -28.16 -5.07
C ILE A 410 7.02 -28.78 -3.77
N ASP A 411 7.76 -28.02 -2.96
CA ASP A 411 8.27 -28.49 -1.68
C ASP A 411 7.15 -28.81 -0.68
N MET A 412 6.07 -28.03 -0.68
CA MET A 412 4.88 -28.34 0.13
C MET A 412 4.28 -29.68 -0.27
N LEU A 413 4.08 -29.92 -1.57
CA LEU A 413 3.41 -31.12 -2.06
C LEU A 413 4.26 -32.38 -1.86
N ASP A 414 5.58 -32.26 -2.08
CA ASP A 414 6.54 -33.33 -1.81
C ASP A 414 6.54 -33.71 -0.33
N ASP A 415 6.55 -32.72 0.56
CA ASP A 415 6.50 -32.93 2.00
C ASP A 415 5.17 -33.54 2.48
N GLN A 416 4.06 -33.20 1.81
CA GLN A 416 2.75 -33.82 2.04
C GLN A 416 2.64 -35.24 1.46
N GLY A 417 3.52 -35.61 0.53
CA GLY A 417 3.48 -36.88 -0.19
C GLY A 417 2.25 -37.01 -1.12
N THR A 418 1.59 -35.90 -1.45
CA THR A 418 0.42 -35.88 -2.33
C THR A 418 0.21 -34.52 -3.00
N ILE A 419 -0.16 -34.55 -4.28
CA ILE A 419 -0.55 -33.34 -5.03
C ILE A 419 -2.02 -32.92 -4.80
N ASP A 420 -2.76 -33.68 -3.99
CA ASP A 420 -4.14 -33.34 -3.57
C ASP A 420 -4.20 -32.45 -2.32
N TYR A 421 -3.04 -32.09 -1.75
CA TYR A 421 -2.99 -31.09 -0.69
C TYR A 421 -3.49 -29.74 -1.21
N ARG A 422 -4.31 -29.04 -0.41
CA ARG A 422 -4.84 -27.72 -0.74
C ARG A 422 -4.22 -26.65 0.16
N PRO A 423 -3.24 -25.87 -0.33
CA PRO A 423 -2.65 -24.79 0.43
C PRO A 423 -3.65 -23.70 0.83
N PRO A 424 -3.40 -23.00 1.96
CA PRO A 424 -4.29 -21.96 2.47
C PRO A 424 -4.40 -20.73 1.55
N PHE A 425 -3.35 -20.41 0.79
CA PHE A 425 -3.32 -19.23 -0.10
C PHE A 425 -4.44 -19.26 -1.15
N LEU A 426 -4.89 -20.43 -1.59
CA LEU A 426 -5.98 -20.58 -2.56
C LEU A 426 -7.27 -19.92 -2.06
N GLN A 427 -7.57 -20.09 -0.77
CA GLN A 427 -8.78 -19.52 -0.17
C GLN A 427 -8.65 -18.02 0.03
N VAL A 428 -7.44 -17.51 0.25
CA VAL A 428 -7.16 -16.08 0.36
C VAL A 428 -7.48 -15.39 -0.96
N PHE A 429 -6.90 -15.83 -2.07
CA PHE A 429 -7.15 -15.21 -3.39
C PHE A 429 -8.63 -15.30 -3.81
N ARG A 430 -9.29 -16.44 -3.58
CA ARG A 430 -10.72 -16.57 -3.86
C ARG A 430 -11.57 -15.61 -3.02
N ALA A 431 -11.22 -15.43 -1.74
CA ALA A 431 -11.92 -14.49 -0.86
C ALA A 431 -11.71 -13.03 -1.25
N LEU A 432 -10.59 -12.71 -1.89
CA LEU A 432 -10.29 -11.38 -2.45
C LEU A 432 -10.99 -11.11 -3.79
N GLY A 433 -11.69 -12.10 -4.38
CA GLY A 433 -12.31 -11.95 -5.70
C GLY A 433 -11.35 -12.11 -6.88
N ILE A 434 -10.14 -12.65 -6.64
CA ILE A 434 -9.15 -12.90 -7.68
C ILE A 434 -9.52 -14.16 -8.49
N ASN A 435 -9.44 -14.04 -9.81
CA ASN A 435 -9.76 -15.11 -10.75
C ASN A 435 -8.53 -15.84 -11.27
N ILE A 436 -7.40 -15.16 -11.43
CA ILE A 436 -6.19 -15.71 -12.05
C ILE A 436 -4.99 -15.36 -11.19
N VAL A 437 -4.16 -16.35 -10.87
CA VAL A 437 -2.93 -16.17 -10.11
C VAL A 437 -1.77 -16.76 -10.90
N ILE A 438 -0.77 -15.94 -11.23
CA ILE A 438 0.48 -16.40 -11.83
C ILE A 438 1.51 -16.57 -10.71
N LEU A 439 1.94 -17.80 -10.49
CA LEU A 439 2.98 -18.14 -9.52
C LEU A 439 4.39 -17.75 -10.00
N ALA A 440 5.37 -17.82 -9.12
CA ALA A 440 6.77 -17.51 -9.41
C ALA A 440 7.75 -18.45 -8.66
N ASP A 441 7.37 -19.71 -8.46
CA ASP A 441 8.24 -20.72 -7.84
C ASP A 441 9.48 -21.03 -8.72
N PHE A 442 10.39 -21.89 -8.23
CA PHE A 442 11.78 -22.06 -8.69
C PHE A 442 12.70 -20.87 -8.37
N HIS A 443 12.41 -20.18 -7.27
CA HIS A 443 13.16 -19.03 -6.76
C HIS A 443 13.63 -19.31 -5.32
N GLY A 444 14.65 -20.16 -5.18
CA GLY A 444 15.14 -20.62 -3.87
C GLY A 444 14.54 -21.96 -3.41
N ASP A 445 13.57 -22.48 -4.17
CA ASP A 445 12.94 -23.79 -4.01
C ASP A 445 13.18 -24.72 -5.23
N ALA A 446 12.84 -26.00 -5.06
CA ALA A 446 12.97 -27.04 -6.08
C ALA A 446 14.37 -27.12 -6.74
N HIS A 447 14.48 -27.71 -7.94
CA HIS A 447 15.74 -27.85 -8.68
C HIS A 447 15.90 -26.84 -9.82
N ALA A 448 15.80 -25.54 -9.52
CA ALA A 448 15.80 -24.46 -10.53
C ALA A 448 16.99 -24.51 -11.51
N GLY A 449 18.20 -24.82 -11.01
CA GLY A 449 19.43 -24.86 -11.80
C GLY A 449 19.74 -26.20 -12.50
N ASP A 450 18.89 -27.21 -12.35
CA ASP A 450 19.12 -28.54 -12.94
C ASP A 450 18.83 -28.52 -14.47
N PRO A 451 19.66 -29.18 -15.30
CA PRO A 451 19.54 -29.17 -16.77
C PRO A 451 18.40 -30.05 -17.31
N GLY A 452 17.45 -30.50 -16.48
CA GLY A 452 16.26 -31.22 -16.90
C GLY A 452 15.89 -32.45 -16.05
N PRO A 453 16.81 -33.38 -15.72
CA PRO A 453 16.45 -34.63 -15.06
C PRO A 453 15.63 -34.49 -13.77
N LEU A 454 16.03 -33.58 -12.88
CA LEU A 454 15.30 -33.28 -11.65
C LEU A 454 14.25 -32.20 -11.90
N ARG A 455 14.62 -31.15 -12.64
CA ARG A 455 13.74 -30.01 -12.89
C ARG A 455 12.45 -30.37 -13.62
N PHE A 456 12.49 -31.29 -14.60
CA PHE A 456 11.29 -31.71 -15.33
C PHE A 456 10.37 -32.57 -14.46
N LYS A 457 10.90 -33.29 -13.47
CA LYS A 457 10.09 -33.98 -12.47
C LYS A 457 9.34 -32.95 -11.61
N ASP A 458 10.03 -31.91 -11.16
CA ASP A 458 9.45 -30.82 -10.38
C ASP A 458 8.39 -30.05 -11.19
N GLN A 459 8.68 -29.71 -12.46
CA GLN A 459 7.73 -29.06 -13.36
C GLN A 459 6.48 -29.92 -13.59
N LYS A 460 6.61 -31.25 -13.69
CA LYS A 460 5.44 -32.13 -13.81
C LYS A 460 4.55 -32.02 -12.58
N VAL A 461 5.11 -32.03 -11.37
CA VAL A 461 4.36 -31.82 -10.12
C VAL A 461 3.70 -30.44 -10.11
N TYR A 462 4.44 -29.41 -10.54
CA TYR A 462 3.95 -28.03 -10.59
C TYR A 462 2.77 -27.86 -11.55
N PHE A 463 2.84 -28.43 -12.75
CA PHE A 463 1.77 -28.37 -13.74
C PHE A 463 0.53 -29.15 -13.29
N GLU A 464 0.70 -30.39 -12.83
CA GLU A 464 -0.42 -31.23 -12.39
C GLU A 464 -1.10 -30.66 -11.13
N SER A 465 -0.34 -30.02 -10.23
CA SER A 465 -0.92 -29.37 -9.05
C SER A 465 -1.66 -28.08 -9.40
N CYS A 466 -1.11 -27.23 -10.27
CA CYS A 466 -1.81 -26.05 -10.77
C CYS A 466 -3.12 -26.42 -11.48
N GLU A 467 -3.13 -27.50 -12.26
CA GLU A 467 -4.33 -28.06 -12.87
C GLU A 467 -5.38 -28.43 -11.81
N ARG A 468 -4.98 -29.22 -10.80
CA ARG A 468 -5.86 -29.69 -9.71
C ARG A 468 -6.41 -28.58 -8.84
N MET A 469 -5.67 -27.49 -8.69
CA MET A 469 -6.05 -26.33 -7.87
C MET A 469 -6.89 -25.30 -8.65
N SER A 470 -6.88 -25.40 -9.98
CA SER A 470 -7.71 -24.61 -10.87
C SER A 470 -9.16 -25.13 -10.92
N ASP A 471 -10.09 -24.26 -11.31
CA ASP A 471 -11.51 -24.52 -11.47
C ASP A 471 -12.10 -23.53 -12.51
N ARG A 472 -13.38 -23.67 -12.86
CA ARG A 472 -14.08 -22.87 -13.88
C ARG A 472 -14.00 -21.35 -13.68
N ASN A 473 -13.79 -20.89 -12.45
CA ASN A 473 -13.74 -19.48 -12.09
C ASN A 473 -12.42 -19.08 -11.41
N PHE A 474 -11.43 -19.98 -11.35
CA PHE A 474 -10.14 -19.74 -10.71
C PHE A 474 -9.04 -20.49 -11.44
N LEU A 475 -8.04 -19.78 -11.97
CA LEU A 475 -6.91 -20.36 -12.69
C LEU A 475 -5.61 -20.08 -11.95
N LEU A 476 -4.89 -21.14 -11.63
CA LEU A 476 -3.52 -21.07 -11.11
C LEU A 476 -2.56 -21.37 -12.25
N ILE A 477 -1.68 -20.42 -12.56
CA ILE A 477 -0.74 -20.52 -13.69
C ILE A 477 0.67 -20.79 -13.15
N PRO A 478 1.36 -21.84 -13.65
CA PRO A 478 2.75 -22.10 -13.32
C PRO A 478 3.66 -21.10 -14.03
N GLY A 479 3.93 -19.96 -13.37
CA GLY A 479 4.98 -19.01 -13.77
C GLY A 479 6.26 -19.24 -12.97
N GLU A 480 7.32 -18.53 -13.36
CA GLU A 480 8.64 -18.56 -12.72
C GLU A 480 9.24 -17.16 -12.74
N GLU A 481 10.06 -16.84 -11.74
CA GLU A 481 10.94 -15.68 -11.72
C GLU A 481 12.42 -16.10 -11.86
N PRO A 482 12.95 -16.29 -13.08
CA PRO A 482 14.34 -16.70 -13.24
C PRO A 482 15.34 -15.55 -13.02
N ASN A 483 16.52 -15.93 -12.50
CA ASN A 483 17.67 -15.03 -12.30
C ASN A 483 18.78 -15.26 -13.34
N ALA A 484 18.42 -15.63 -14.57
CA ALA A 484 19.36 -16.13 -15.58
C ALA A 484 19.19 -15.50 -16.97
N TRP A 485 20.29 -15.23 -17.68
CA TRP A 485 20.33 -14.86 -19.11
C TRP A 485 19.81 -13.49 -19.55
N LEU A 486 18.76 -12.92 -18.93
CA LEU A 486 18.11 -11.68 -19.40
C LEU A 486 18.43 -10.41 -18.59
N GLY A 487 19.13 -10.57 -17.45
CA GLY A 487 19.53 -9.45 -16.58
C GLY A 487 18.46 -9.08 -15.55
N GLY A 488 18.90 -8.81 -14.32
CA GLY A 488 18.01 -8.67 -13.17
C GLY A 488 17.15 -9.93 -12.94
N HIS A 489 16.03 -9.76 -12.24
CA HIS A 489 15.00 -10.79 -12.13
C HIS A 489 13.87 -10.50 -13.12
N TYR A 490 13.32 -11.52 -13.75
CA TYR A 490 12.21 -11.36 -14.69
C TYR A 490 11.17 -12.44 -14.45
N MET A 491 9.91 -12.12 -14.72
CA MET A 491 8.84 -13.10 -14.76
C MET A 491 8.77 -13.71 -16.15
N MET A 492 8.59 -15.03 -16.22
CA MET A 492 8.37 -15.74 -17.47
C MET A 492 7.01 -16.45 -17.46
N LEU A 493 6.26 -16.28 -18.54
CA LEU A 493 4.93 -16.85 -18.73
C LEU A 493 4.83 -17.53 -20.10
N LEU A 494 4.62 -18.84 -20.10
CA LEU A 494 4.32 -19.64 -21.31
C LEU A 494 2.81 -19.89 -21.38
N PRO A 495 2.17 -20.05 -22.56
CA PRO A 495 0.71 -20.10 -22.68
C PRO A 495 0.05 -21.43 -22.28
N HIS A 496 0.84 -22.45 -22.00
CA HIS A 496 0.43 -23.77 -21.49
C HIS A 496 1.62 -24.42 -20.78
N PRO A 497 1.45 -25.59 -20.14
CA PRO A 497 2.58 -26.34 -19.60
C PRO A 497 3.62 -26.64 -20.68
N VAL A 498 4.88 -26.26 -20.42
CA VAL A 498 6.03 -26.50 -21.31
C VAL A 498 7.21 -26.91 -20.43
N TYR A 499 7.87 -28.02 -20.76
CA TYR A 499 9.05 -28.46 -20.04
C TYR A 499 10.29 -27.71 -20.52
N TRP A 500 10.97 -27.03 -19.60
CA TRP A 500 12.15 -26.22 -19.96
C TRP A 500 13.13 -26.05 -18.81
N SER A 501 14.43 -26.01 -19.11
CA SER A 501 15.52 -25.78 -18.15
C SER A 501 16.36 -24.57 -18.56
N HIS A 502 16.91 -23.83 -17.60
CA HIS A 502 17.78 -22.67 -17.84
C HIS A 502 19.17 -22.78 -17.21
N ALA A 503 19.65 -24.01 -17.01
CA ALA A 503 20.96 -24.31 -16.42
C ALA A 503 22.11 -23.60 -17.14
N LYS A 504 23.20 -23.31 -16.40
CA LYS A 504 24.40 -22.60 -16.93
C LYS A 504 25.02 -23.25 -18.16
N ALA A 505 24.85 -24.56 -18.32
CA ALA A 505 25.29 -25.32 -19.48
C ALA A 505 24.36 -26.53 -19.70
N ARG A 506 24.25 -26.95 -20.96
CA ARG A 506 23.61 -28.22 -21.34
C ARG A 506 24.50 -29.41 -20.94
N LEU A 507 23.88 -30.55 -20.67
CA LEU A 507 24.58 -31.84 -20.58
C LEU A 507 25.12 -32.26 -21.95
N ALA A 508 26.13 -33.14 -21.93
CA ALA A 508 26.67 -33.72 -23.15
C ALA A 508 25.57 -34.45 -23.94
N GLY A 509 25.40 -34.10 -25.20
CA GLY A 509 24.40 -34.69 -26.10
C GLY A 509 23.00 -34.04 -26.04
N GLN A 510 22.73 -33.10 -25.13
CA GLN A 510 21.48 -32.34 -25.14
C GLN A 510 21.48 -31.28 -26.25
N SER A 511 20.41 -31.24 -27.04
CA SER A 511 20.10 -30.12 -27.95
C SER A 511 19.27 -29.03 -27.25
N PHE A 512 19.10 -27.87 -27.90
CA PHE A 512 18.20 -26.82 -27.41
C PHE A 512 16.77 -27.34 -27.26
N GLU A 513 16.28 -28.07 -28.25
CA GLU A 513 14.96 -28.69 -28.27
C GLU A 513 15.14 -30.19 -28.52
N GLN A 514 14.44 -31.03 -27.76
CA GLN A 514 14.40 -32.48 -27.97
C GLN A 514 13.14 -33.11 -27.39
N ASP A 515 12.76 -34.27 -27.93
CA ASP A 515 11.79 -35.15 -27.29
C ASP A 515 12.43 -35.89 -26.11
N GLN A 516 11.91 -35.66 -24.91
CA GLN A 516 12.39 -36.23 -23.67
C GLN A 516 11.30 -37.08 -23.02
N ALA A 517 11.38 -38.41 -23.11
CA ALA A 517 10.46 -39.27 -22.37
C ALA A 517 10.67 -39.11 -20.84
N PRO A 518 9.61 -39.07 -20.01
CA PRO A 518 8.17 -39.17 -20.37
C PRO A 518 7.47 -37.82 -20.63
N TYR A 519 8.21 -36.71 -20.72
CA TYR A 519 7.69 -35.34 -20.76
C TYR A 519 7.29 -34.85 -22.16
N GLY A 520 7.78 -35.49 -23.21
CA GLY A 520 7.58 -35.05 -24.60
C GLY A 520 8.57 -33.94 -24.98
N LYS A 521 8.13 -32.98 -25.79
CA LYS A 521 8.95 -31.84 -26.22
C LYS A 521 9.47 -31.06 -25.02
N ALA A 522 10.78 -30.88 -24.93
CA ALA A 522 11.43 -30.13 -23.87
C ALA A 522 12.52 -29.21 -24.41
N TYR A 523 12.73 -28.10 -23.69
CA TYR A 523 13.70 -27.07 -24.03
C TYR A 523 14.84 -27.00 -23.01
N HIS A 524 16.07 -27.14 -23.47
CA HIS A 524 17.28 -26.91 -22.68
C HIS A 524 17.89 -25.56 -23.06
N ALA A 525 17.41 -24.47 -22.45
CA ALA A 525 17.98 -23.15 -22.64
C ALA A 525 19.25 -22.98 -21.81
N ALA A 526 20.32 -22.47 -22.43
CA ALA A 526 21.59 -22.19 -21.75
C ALA A 526 22.22 -20.89 -22.27
N SER A 527 21.39 -19.98 -22.79
CA SER A 527 21.80 -18.68 -23.30
C SER A 527 20.60 -17.76 -23.47
N THR A 528 20.85 -16.46 -23.59
CA THR A 528 19.84 -15.46 -23.97
C THR A 528 19.14 -15.80 -25.29
N ALA A 529 19.90 -16.30 -26.28
CA ALA A 529 19.34 -16.67 -27.58
C ALA A 529 18.35 -17.82 -27.47
N ASP A 530 18.66 -18.83 -26.64
CA ASP A 530 17.78 -19.96 -26.39
C ASP A 530 16.49 -19.55 -25.70
N ILE A 531 16.57 -18.69 -24.66
CA ILE A 531 15.37 -18.18 -23.98
C ILE A 531 14.48 -17.43 -24.97
N MET A 532 15.06 -16.59 -25.82
CA MET A 532 14.28 -15.87 -26.83
C MET A 532 13.73 -16.78 -27.93
N GLN A 533 14.40 -17.88 -28.26
CA GLN A 533 13.89 -18.86 -29.20
C GLN A 533 12.72 -19.63 -28.59
N LEU A 534 12.83 -20.05 -27.32
CA LEU A 534 11.74 -20.68 -26.57
C LEU A 534 10.49 -19.79 -26.54
N LEU A 535 10.65 -18.50 -26.17
CA LEU A 535 9.54 -17.55 -26.13
C LEU A 535 8.89 -17.33 -27.51
N LYS A 536 9.65 -17.50 -28.61
CA LYS A 536 9.11 -17.41 -29.97
C LYS A 536 8.38 -18.67 -30.38
N ASP A 537 8.95 -19.84 -30.09
CA ASP A 537 8.39 -21.13 -30.48
C ASP A 537 7.09 -21.44 -29.75
N GLU A 538 7.00 -21.00 -28.49
CA GLU A 538 5.87 -21.28 -27.59
C GLU A 538 5.00 -20.04 -27.35
N ASP A 539 5.18 -18.95 -28.09
CA ASP A 539 4.42 -17.70 -27.92
C ASP A 539 4.42 -17.11 -26.48
N GLY A 540 5.51 -17.35 -25.73
CA GLY A 540 5.66 -16.92 -24.34
C GLY A 540 5.98 -15.43 -24.17
N LEU A 541 5.81 -14.93 -22.94
CA LEU A 541 6.11 -13.56 -22.55
C LEU A 541 7.12 -13.51 -21.42
N VAL A 542 7.86 -12.39 -21.37
CA VAL A 542 8.75 -12.03 -20.29
C VAL A 542 8.57 -10.57 -19.92
N TRP A 543 8.69 -10.23 -18.64
CA TRP A 543 8.75 -8.86 -18.16
C TRP A 543 9.69 -8.75 -16.96
N GLN A 544 10.28 -7.57 -16.74
CA GLN A 544 11.16 -7.35 -15.61
C GLN A 544 10.37 -7.39 -14.29
N ALA A 545 10.76 -8.26 -13.36
CA ALA A 545 10.21 -8.27 -12.01
C ALA A 545 10.76 -7.10 -11.19
N HIS A 546 9.92 -6.51 -10.33
CA HIS A 546 10.25 -5.44 -9.38
C HIS A 546 11.31 -4.43 -9.94
N PRO A 547 11.00 -3.68 -11.01
CA PRO A 547 11.99 -2.89 -11.74
C PRO A 547 12.69 -1.88 -10.85
N ARG A 548 13.99 -1.64 -11.12
CA ARG A 548 14.85 -0.66 -10.44
C ARG A 548 15.00 -0.85 -8.91
N THR A 549 14.60 -2.00 -8.37
CA THR A 549 14.82 -2.39 -6.96
C THR A 549 15.27 -3.86 -6.85
N LYS A 550 15.62 -4.30 -5.63
CA LYS A 550 16.08 -5.66 -5.31
C LYS A 550 17.12 -6.18 -6.32
N GLY A 551 16.95 -7.41 -6.82
CA GLY A 551 17.78 -8.04 -7.84
C GLY A 551 17.67 -7.41 -9.23
N SER A 552 16.69 -6.53 -9.46
CA SER A 552 16.47 -5.80 -10.71
C SER A 552 16.94 -4.35 -10.65
N ALA A 553 17.81 -4.00 -9.70
CA ALA A 553 18.42 -2.67 -9.65
C ALA A 553 19.24 -2.36 -10.91
N GLY A 554 18.94 -1.24 -11.58
CA GLY A 554 19.55 -0.88 -12.86
C GLY A 554 18.89 -1.57 -14.07
N TYR A 555 17.84 -2.36 -13.86
CA TYR A 555 17.05 -2.99 -14.92
C TYR A 555 15.62 -2.42 -14.92
N PRO A 556 15.01 -2.24 -16.11
CA PRO A 556 15.49 -2.66 -17.44
C PRO A 556 16.44 -1.65 -18.13
N ASP A 557 16.85 -0.58 -17.46
CA ASP A 557 17.71 0.47 -18.04
C ASP A 557 18.98 -0.07 -18.71
N ALA A 558 19.65 -1.06 -18.12
CA ALA A 558 20.88 -1.64 -18.67
C ALA A 558 20.66 -2.50 -19.93
N ILE A 559 19.42 -2.92 -20.20
CA ILE A 559 19.07 -3.82 -21.30
C ILE A 559 18.21 -3.16 -22.40
N HIS A 560 17.87 -1.88 -22.25
CA HIS A 560 16.91 -1.20 -23.13
C HIS A 560 17.27 -1.18 -24.63
N THR A 561 18.56 -1.37 -24.98
CA THR A 561 19.04 -1.43 -26.38
C THR A 561 19.20 -2.86 -26.90
N ARG A 562 18.98 -3.87 -26.06
CA ARG A 562 19.20 -5.27 -26.43
C ARG A 562 18.05 -5.79 -27.27
N ASP A 563 18.34 -6.61 -28.27
CA ASP A 563 17.34 -7.17 -29.19
C ASP A 563 16.20 -7.89 -28.45
N TYR A 564 16.50 -8.57 -27.34
CA TYR A 564 15.49 -9.27 -26.54
C TYR A 564 14.53 -8.32 -25.81
N PHE A 565 15.01 -7.17 -25.32
CA PHE A 565 14.13 -6.14 -24.74
C PHE A 565 13.26 -5.48 -25.81
N LEU A 566 13.84 -5.23 -26.99
CA LEU A 566 13.13 -4.63 -28.13
C LEU A 566 12.11 -5.59 -28.76
N SER A 567 12.26 -6.90 -28.53
CA SER A 567 11.28 -7.94 -28.90
C SER A 567 9.90 -7.64 -28.33
N ASP A 568 8.85 -8.07 -29.02
CA ASP A 568 7.48 -8.01 -28.50
C ASP A 568 7.19 -9.05 -27.43
N ARG A 569 8.03 -10.08 -27.30
CA ARG A 569 7.97 -11.06 -26.20
C ARG A 569 8.40 -10.48 -24.86
N PHE A 570 9.24 -9.44 -24.84
CA PHE A 570 9.54 -8.71 -23.62
C PHE A 570 8.50 -7.61 -23.44
N ILE A 571 7.45 -7.83 -22.65
CA ILE A 571 6.26 -6.97 -22.66
C ILE A 571 6.36 -5.74 -21.76
N GLY A 572 7.29 -5.73 -20.80
CA GLY A 572 7.50 -4.56 -19.93
C GLY A 572 8.08 -4.92 -18.58
N ALA A 573 7.48 -4.42 -17.50
CA ALA A 573 7.93 -4.66 -16.13
C ALA A 573 6.76 -4.78 -15.16
N SER A 574 7.04 -5.05 -13.90
CA SER A 574 6.00 -5.17 -12.88
C SER A 574 5.70 -3.89 -12.11
N PHE A 575 4.45 -3.74 -11.67
CA PHE A 575 3.96 -2.69 -10.78
C PHE A 575 3.71 -3.24 -9.39
N GLU A 576 4.36 -2.63 -8.41
CA GLU A 576 4.10 -2.82 -6.99
C GLU A 576 4.33 -1.46 -6.33
N SER A 577 3.49 -1.03 -5.38
CA SER A 577 3.56 0.34 -4.86
C SER A 577 4.78 0.64 -3.99
N LEU A 578 5.82 -0.22 -3.98
CA LEU A 578 6.90 -0.26 -3.00
C LEU A 578 8.27 0.05 -3.65
N PRO A 579 9.18 0.82 -3.03
CA PRO A 579 9.05 1.53 -1.76
C PRO A 579 8.11 2.74 -1.86
N VAL A 580 7.62 3.21 -0.72
CA VAL A 580 6.65 4.32 -0.63
C VAL A 580 7.30 5.58 -0.09
N ASP A 581 6.98 6.71 -0.71
CA ASP A 581 7.24 8.07 -0.24
C ASP A 581 5.90 8.81 -0.06
N LEU A 582 5.60 9.27 1.17
CA LEU A 582 4.31 9.93 1.43
C LEU A 582 4.24 11.37 0.92
N SER A 583 5.29 11.88 0.27
CA SER A 583 5.25 13.14 -0.47
C SER A 583 4.78 13.00 -1.92
N GLU A 584 4.82 11.79 -2.46
CA GLU A 584 4.34 11.50 -3.81
C GLU A 584 2.81 11.52 -3.83
N GLU A 585 2.20 12.02 -4.89
CA GLU A 585 0.74 12.04 -5.02
C GLU A 585 0.20 10.67 -5.45
N ARG A 586 0.95 9.95 -6.30
CA ARG A 586 0.60 8.67 -6.92
C ARG A 586 1.22 7.50 -6.14
N LEU A 587 0.74 6.29 -6.39
CA LEU A 587 1.49 5.08 -6.04
C LEU A 587 2.60 4.86 -7.07
N CYS A 588 3.84 4.76 -6.61
CA CYS A 588 5.04 4.43 -7.39
C CYS A 588 5.23 5.26 -8.70
N PRO A 589 5.20 6.61 -8.64
CA PRO A 589 5.32 7.47 -9.81
C PRO A 589 6.66 7.32 -10.55
N GLU A 590 7.77 7.19 -9.85
CA GLU A 590 9.10 7.18 -10.47
C GLU A 590 9.54 5.76 -10.82
N ARG A 591 9.57 4.85 -9.83
CA ARG A 591 10.06 3.47 -10.01
C ARG A 591 9.16 2.65 -10.93
N CYS A 592 7.86 2.91 -10.95
CA CYS A 592 6.90 2.14 -11.75
C CYS A 592 6.43 2.93 -12.97
N LEU A 593 5.65 4.01 -12.77
CA LEU A 593 5.05 4.74 -13.89
C LEU A 593 6.11 5.46 -14.75
N GLY A 594 7.16 5.98 -14.15
CA GLY A 594 8.32 6.54 -14.84
C GLY A 594 9.06 5.47 -15.65
N THR A 595 9.25 4.27 -15.10
CA THR A 595 9.82 3.14 -15.84
C THR A 595 8.93 2.71 -17.02
N MET A 596 7.61 2.71 -16.86
CA MET A 596 6.68 2.43 -17.96
C MET A 596 6.82 3.45 -19.10
N ASP A 597 6.88 4.74 -18.75
CA ASP A 597 7.05 5.83 -19.70
C ASP A 597 8.40 5.71 -20.44
N ASP A 598 9.47 5.42 -19.70
CA ASP A 598 10.82 5.20 -20.22
C ASP A 598 10.86 4.00 -21.18
N MET A 599 10.39 2.83 -20.75
CA MET A 599 10.36 1.63 -21.60
C MET A 599 9.53 1.83 -22.86
N SER A 600 8.40 2.53 -22.75
CA SER A 600 7.53 2.85 -23.90
C SER A 600 8.17 3.84 -24.87
N ASN A 601 9.05 4.71 -24.38
CA ASN A 601 9.87 5.57 -25.21
C ASN A 601 10.99 4.80 -25.91
N TRP A 602 11.70 3.92 -25.19
CA TRP A 602 12.83 3.16 -25.73
C TRP A 602 12.41 2.11 -26.78
N ALA A 603 11.33 1.37 -26.52
CA ALA A 603 10.96 0.21 -27.33
C ALA A 603 10.18 0.56 -28.60
N PRO A 604 10.21 -0.27 -29.67
CA PRO A 604 9.47 0.01 -30.91
C PRO A 604 7.95 0.06 -30.72
N ARG A 605 7.43 -0.80 -29.85
CA ARG A 605 6.05 -0.74 -29.33
C ARG A 605 6.08 -0.34 -27.86
N PRO A 606 5.03 0.32 -27.34
CA PRO A 606 4.93 0.62 -25.93
C PRO A 606 5.04 -0.65 -25.07
N LYS A 607 5.59 -0.49 -23.87
CA LYS A 607 5.76 -1.57 -22.89
C LYS A 607 4.83 -1.31 -21.71
N PHE A 608 4.47 -2.36 -21.01
CA PHE A 608 3.38 -2.34 -20.03
C PHE A 608 3.88 -2.53 -18.60
N MET A 609 2.97 -2.31 -17.66
CA MET A 609 3.18 -2.64 -16.25
C MET A 609 2.22 -3.75 -15.83
N ILE A 610 2.71 -4.78 -15.16
CA ILE A 610 1.89 -5.90 -14.66
C ILE A 610 1.87 -5.82 -13.14
N ALA A 611 0.70 -5.68 -12.53
CA ALA A 611 0.58 -5.66 -11.07
C ALA A 611 1.06 -6.98 -10.46
N GLU A 612 1.95 -6.89 -9.47
CA GLU A 612 2.59 -8.04 -8.82
C GLU A 612 2.48 -7.98 -7.28
N GLY A 613 2.67 -9.13 -6.64
CA GLY A 613 2.78 -9.26 -5.19
C GLY A 613 4.22 -9.37 -4.68
N ASP A 614 5.05 -10.21 -5.32
CA ASP A 614 6.45 -10.49 -4.93
C ASP A 614 6.58 -10.86 -3.42
N THR A 615 5.73 -11.80 -3.01
CA THR A 615 5.53 -12.18 -1.61
C THR A 615 5.35 -13.68 -1.45
N TYR A 616 5.48 -14.15 -0.21
CA TYR A 616 5.48 -15.59 0.12
C TYR A 616 4.09 -16.02 0.61
N GLN A 617 4.03 -16.83 1.68
CA GLN A 617 2.82 -17.49 2.16
C GLN A 617 1.66 -16.55 2.47
N LYS A 618 0.44 -17.07 2.34
CA LYS A 618 -0.80 -16.36 2.64
C LYS A 618 -1.75 -17.19 3.47
N TYR A 619 -2.35 -16.56 4.46
CA TYR A 619 -3.34 -17.16 5.35
C TYR A 619 -4.59 -16.28 5.47
N PRO A 620 -5.78 -16.84 5.77
CA PRO A 620 -7.03 -16.07 5.86
C PRO A 620 -7.06 -14.90 6.87
N GLY A 621 -6.10 -14.87 7.79
CA GLY A 621 -5.91 -13.83 8.80
C GLY A 621 -4.93 -12.72 8.41
N ASP A 622 -4.28 -12.81 7.25
CA ASP A 622 -3.34 -11.80 6.76
C ASP A 622 -4.08 -10.59 6.16
N GLU A 623 -3.38 -9.46 6.07
CA GLU A 623 -3.83 -8.22 5.45
C GLU A 623 -3.33 -8.14 4.00
N THR A 624 -3.74 -9.12 3.18
CA THR A 624 -3.30 -9.25 1.79
C THR A 624 -3.87 -8.14 0.87
N TYR A 625 -5.16 -7.82 0.97
CA TYR A 625 -5.81 -6.78 0.14
C TYR A 625 -5.02 -5.45 0.08
N PRO A 626 -4.70 -4.78 1.20
CA PRO A 626 -4.03 -3.48 1.17
C PRO A 626 -2.65 -3.47 0.52
N GLN A 627 -2.00 -4.62 0.43
CA GLN A 627 -0.64 -4.75 -0.06
C GLN A 627 -0.58 -5.17 -1.52
N LEU A 628 -1.73 -5.47 -2.14
CA LEU A 628 -1.81 -5.84 -3.54
C LEU A 628 -2.35 -4.70 -4.40
N ALA A 629 -1.80 -4.59 -5.59
CA ALA A 629 -2.51 -4.09 -6.77
C ALA A 629 -2.83 -5.30 -7.68
N VAL A 630 -3.83 -5.15 -8.54
CA VAL A 630 -4.27 -6.22 -9.45
C VAL A 630 -4.46 -5.72 -10.87
N ASN A 631 -4.48 -6.67 -11.80
CA ASN A 631 -4.73 -6.46 -13.22
C ASN A 631 -6.17 -6.87 -13.53
N TYR A 632 -6.99 -5.96 -14.04
CA TYR A 632 -8.28 -6.31 -14.64
C TYR A 632 -8.07 -6.59 -16.12
N VAL A 633 -8.01 -7.87 -16.47
CA VAL A 633 -7.71 -8.34 -17.81
C VAL A 633 -9.00 -8.54 -18.60
N ARG A 634 -9.08 -7.99 -19.82
CA ARG A 634 -10.26 -8.12 -20.69
C ARG A 634 -10.45 -9.57 -21.11
N LEU A 635 -11.34 -10.28 -20.42
CA LEU A 635 -11.64 -11.70 -20.57
C LEU A 635 -13.09 -11.95 -20.16
N ASP A 636 -13.86 -12.61 -21.03
CA ASP A 636 -15.26 -12.95 -20.74
C ASP A 636 -15.37 -14.04 -19.66
N HIS A 637 -14.46 -15.03 -19.71
CA HIS A 637 -14.38 -16.16 -18.79
C HIS A 637 -12.93 -16.48 -18.43
N VAL A 638 -12.74 -17.24 -17.35
CA VAL A 638 -11.44 -17.78 -16.97
C VAL A 638 -11.15 -19.00 -17.87
N PRO A 639 -10.00 -19.08 -18.56
CA PRO A 639 -9.67 -20.25 -19.37
C PRO A 639 -9.56 -21.52 -18.52
N ALA A 640 -9.98 -22.66 -19.08
CA ALA A 640 -9.76 -23.96 -18.45
C ALA A 640 -8.28 -24.37 -18.59
N PHE A 641 -7.70 -24.94 -17.55
CA PHE A 641 -6.27 -25.26 -17.51
C PHE A 641 -5.84 -26.21 -18.65
N ASP A 642 -6.65 -27.22 -18.95
CA ASP A 642 -6.43 -28.23 -19.99
C ASP A 642 -6.49 -27.67 -21.42
N GLN A 643 -7.05 -26.48 -21.59
CA GLN A 643 -7.09 -25.73 -22.86
C GLN A 643 -5.93 -24.74 -22.98
N GLY A 644 -5.10 -24.61 -21.94
CA GLY A 644 -4.10 -23.57 -21.83
C GLY A 644 -4.70 -22.19 -21.49
N TRP A 645 -3.82 -21.21 -21.38
CA TRP A 645 -4.16 -19.84 -21.00
C TRP A 645 -3.62 -18.81 -22.01
N THR A 646 -3.51 -19.21 -23.27
CA THR A 646 -3.24 -18.32 -24.41
C THR A 646 -4.11 -17.05 -24.41
N PRO A 647 -5.42 -17.08 -24.04
CA PRO A 647 -6.20 -15.84 -23.94
C PRO A 647 -5.63 -14.83 -22.93
N VAL A 648 -5.08 -15.30 -21.80
CA VAL A 648 -4.41 -14.45 -20.79
C VAL A 648 -3.14 -13.86 -21.37
N VAL A 649 -2.29 -14.71 -21.98
CA VAL A 649 -1.05 -14.30 -22.65
C VAL A 649 -1.34 -13.24 -23.71
N ASN A 650 -2.31 -13.46 -24.58
CA ASN A 650 -2.69 -12.49 -25.62
C ASN A 650 -3.21 -11.18 -25.05
N ALA A 651 -3.97 -11.22 -23.94
CA ALA A 651 -4.46 -10.00 -23.32
C ALA A 651 -3.31 -9.17 -22.71
N LEU A 652 -2.35 -9.82 -22.04
CA LEU A 652 -1.17 -9.15 -21.49
C LEU A 652 -0.24 -8.61 -22.59
N HIS A 653 0.06 -9.42 -23.62
CA HIS A 653 0.88 -9.03 -24.77
C HIS A 653 0.32 -7.81 -25.52
N ASN A 654 -1.00 -7.62 -25.51
CA ASN A 654 -1.67 -6.53 -26.22
C ASN A 654 -2.03 -5.34 -25.32
N GLY A 655 -1.70 -5.37 -24.02
CA GLY A 655 -2.07 -4.30 -23.08
C GLY A 655 -3.59 -4.20 -22.85
N ASN A 656 -4.33 -5.29 -23.02
CA ASN A 656 -5.79 -5.34 -22.90
C ASN A 656 -6.22 -5.50 -21.42
N TYR A 657 -5.70 -4.65 -20.56
CA TYR A 657 -5.98 -4.66 -19.13
C TYR A 657 -5.73 -3.26 -18.53
N PHE A 658 -6.11 -3.09 -17.27
CA PHE A 658 -5.72 -1.94 -16.46
C PHE A 658 -5.26 -2.41 -15.09
N VAL A 659 -4.37 -1.65 -14.46
CA VAL A 659 -3.87 -1.91 -13.11
C VAL A 659 -4.63 -1.02 -12.12
N THR A 660 -4.96 -1.57 -10.95
CA THR A 660 -5.65 -0.81 -9.88
C THR A 660 -5.37 -1.38 -8.50
N SER A 661 -5.48 -0.52 -7.48
CA SER A 661 -5.58 -0.94 -6.08
C SER A 661 -6.95 -1.52 -5.69
N GLY A 662 -7.99 -1.29 -6.49
CA GLY A 662 -9.34 -1.86 -6.32
C GLY A 662 -10.45 -0.82 -6.10
N GLU A 663 -10.10 0.40 -5.69
CA GLU A 663 -11.02 1.50 -5.40
C GLU A 663 -11.43 2.24 -6.68
N VAL A 664 -10.55 2.30 -7.68
CA VAL A 664 -10.75 2.98 -8.96
C VAL A 664 -10.83 1.95 -10.09
N LEU A 665 -11.96 1.88 -10.79
CA LEU A 665 -12.23 0.83 -11.78
C LEU A 665 -12.57 1.42 -13.14
N PHE A 666 -11.93 0.89 -14.19
CA PHE A 666 -12.19 1.26 -15.58
C PHE A 666 -13.16 0.28 -16.22
N HIS A 667 -14.20 0.80 -16.87
CA HIS A 667 -15.18 0.00 -17.61
C HIS A 667 -14.88 -0.01 -19.10
N ASN A 668 -14.42 1.11 -19.62
CA ASN A 668 -14.07 1.27 -21.02
C ASN A 668 -13.07 2.41 -21.20
N TRP A 669 -12.23 2.35 -22.23
CA TRP A 669 -11.33 3.44 -22.60
C TRP A 669 -10.94 3.33 -24.07
N GLY A 670 -10.49 4.45 -24.63
CA GLY A 670 -10.05 4.50 -26.02
C GLY A 670 -9.80 5.91 -26.51
N ILE A 671 -9.48 6.02 -27.80
CA ILE A 671 -9.18 7.28 -28.47
C ILE A 671 -10.27 7.57 -29.51
N GLU A 672 -10.85 8.75 -29.45
CA GLU A 672 -11.76 9.29 -30.46
C GLU A 672 -11.04 10.38 -31.28
N GLY A 673 -11.39 10.53 -32.56
CA GLY A 673 -10.78 11.53 -33.44
C GLY A 673 -9.39 11.15 -33.94
N THR A 674 -8.68 12.13 -34.50
CA THR A 674 -7.35 11.94 -35.12
C THR A 674 -6.49 13.22 -35.02
N GLY A 675 -5.17 13.06 -34.95
CA GLY A 675 -4.20 14.16 -34.96
C GLY A 675 -4.46 15.19 -33.85
N ALA A 676 -4.47 16.47 -34.20
CA ALA A 676 -4.71 17.59 -33.28
C ALA A 676 -6.12 17.64 -32.67
N HIS A 677 -7.05 16.82 -33.16
CA HIS A 677 -8.44 16.76 -32.70
C HIS A 677 -8.77 15.43 -32.02
N SER A 678 -7.75 14.79 -31.43
CA SER A 678 -7.92 13.55 -30.67
C SER A 678 -8.45 13.80 -29.26
N PHE A 679 -9.22 12.85 -28.76
CA PHE A 679 -9.71 12.80 -27.39
C PHE A 679 -9.42 11.44 -26.79
N TYR A 680 -8.83 11.41 -25.60
CA TYR A 680 -8.80 10.20 -24.80
C TYR A 680 -10.10 10.09 -24.01
N THR A 681 -10.72 8.92 -24.04
CA THR A 681 -11.96 8.64 -23.31
C THR A 681 -11.75 7.52 -22.31
N ALA A 682 -12.36 7.64 -21.12
CA ALA A 682 -12.37 6.60 -20.10
C ALA A 682 -13.65 6.68 -19.27
N ASP A 683 -14.36 5.57 -19.15
CA ASP A 683 -15.48 5.38 -18.24
C ASP A 683 -14.94 4.80 -16.93
N VAL A 684 -14.96 5.58 -15.86
CA VAL A 684 -14.33 5.25 -14.58
C VAL A 684 -15.34 5.35 -13.45
N GLU A 685 -15.31 4.41 -12.51
CA GLU A 685 -15.99 4.50 -11.21
C GLU A 685 -14.98 4.45 -10.06
N TRP A 686 -15.36 4.97 -8.90
CA TRP A 686 -14.49 5.03 -7.72
C TRP A 686 -15.27 5.02 -6.40
N THR A 687 -14.60 4.74 -5.29
CA THR A 687 -15.20 4.72 -3.94
C THR A 687 -14.85 5.93 -3.08
N PHE A 688 -13.59 6.35 -3.01
CA PHE A 688 -13.18 7.56 -2.28
C PHE A 688 -13.41 8.84 -3.10
N PRO A 689 -13.57 10.02 -2.46
CA PRO A 689 -13.58 11.29 -3.20
C PRO A 689 -12.32 11.40 -4.09
N LEU A 690 -12.47 11.80 -5.35
CA LEU A 690 -11.32 11.84 -6.27
C LEU A 690 -10.38 13.01 -5.96
N GLU A 691 -9.09 12.80 -6.27
CA GLU A 691 -8.07 13.85 -6.23
C GLU A 691 -7.85 14.43 -7.63
N PHE A 692 -7.48 13.58 -8.60
CA PHE A 692 -7.26 13.97 -9.99
C PHE A 692 -7.29 12.78 -10.95
N ALA A 693 -7.52 13.09 -12.22
CA ALA A 693 -7.18 12.22 -13.34
C ALA A 693 -5.98 12.80 -14.11
N GLU A 694 -5.26 11.98 -14.86
CA GLU A 694 -4.15 12.43 -15.68
C GLU A 694 -4.08 11.70 -17.02
N LEU A 695 -3.81 12.49 -18.06
CA LEU A 695 -3.45 11.99 -19.38
C LEU A 695 -1.94 12.19 -19.58
N VAL A 696 -1.25 11.13 -19.99
CA VAL A 696 0.20 11.14 -20.25
C VAL A 696 0.44 10.62 -21.67
N TRP A 697 1.24 11.32 -22.47
CA TRP A 697 1.57 10.92 -23.84
C TRP A 697 2.98 11.34 -24.22
N SER A 698 3.58 10.69 -25.21
CA SER A 698 4.96 10.96 -25.62
C SER A 698 5.15 10.80 -27.13
N ASP A 699 6.12 11.51 -27.69
CA ASP A 699 6.64 11.29 -29.06
C ASP A 699 7.79 10.26 -29.12
N GLY A 700 8.10 9.61 -28.00
CA GLY A 700 9.24 8.71 -27.85
C GLY A 700 10.48 9.38 -27.28
N SER A 701 10.46 10.70 -27.09
CA SER A 701 11.56 11.46 -26.48
C SER A 701 11.09 12.37 -25.34
N THR A 702 9.94 13.04 -25.50
CA THR A 702 9.40 14.00 -24.54
C THR A 702 8.05 13.52 -24.04
N VAL A 703 7.96 13.30 -22.73
CA VAL A 703 6.71 12.94 -22.05
C VAL A 703 5.94 14.21 -21.69
N HIS A 704 4.69 14.29 -22.14
CA HIS A 704 3.74 15.33 -21.80
C HIS A 704 2.70 14.80 -20.83
N ARG A 705 2.18 15.70 -19.98
CA ARG A 705 1.16 15.36 -18.98
C ARG A 705 0.11 16.45 -18.89
N LYS A 706 -1.13 16.05 -18.69
CA LYS A 706 -2.26 16.93 -18.34
C LYS A 706 -3.00 16.39 -17.14
N ILE A 707 -3.00 17.15 -16.05
CA ILE A 707 -3.78 16.86 -14.85
C ILE A 707 -5.18 17.45 -15.00
N ILE A 708 -6.20 16.66 -14.67
CA ILE A 708 -7.60 17.08 -14.57
C ILE A 708 -7.98 17.02 -13.08
N PRO A 709 -8.24 18.16 -12.42
CA PRO A 709 -8.68 18.15 -11.03
C PRO A 709 -9.96 17.32 -10.86
N GLY A 710 -9.94 16.41 -9.88
CA GLY A 710 -11.06 15.54 -9.51
C GLY A 710 -11.76 15.96 -8.22
N THR A 711 -11.30 17.03 -7.56
CA THR A 711 -11.70 17.43 -6.21
C THR A 711 -13.18 17.83 -6.08
N ASP A 712 -13.89 18.07 -7.18
CA ASP A 712 -15.35 18.30 -7.22
C ASP A 712 -16.17 17.00 -7.25
N MET A 713 -15.52 15.86 -7.48
CA MET A 713 -16.18 14.57 -7.69
C MET A 713 -16.37 13.83 -6.34
N PRO A 714 -17.62 13.56 -5.92
CA PRO A 714 -17.95 12.95 -4.63
C PRO A 714 -17.50 11.47 -4.56
N PRO A 715 -17.48 10.85 -3.36
CA PRO A 715 -17.22 9.41 -3.24
C PRO A 715 -18.33 8.58 -3.94
N PHE A 716 -18.05 7.30 -4.19
CA PHE A 716 -18.99 6.35 -4.80
C PHE A 716 -19.56 6.85 -6.14
N GLY A 717 -18.71 7.49 -6.94
CA GLY A 717 -19.07 8.15 -8.18
C GLY A 717 -18.67 7.38 -9.43
N SER A 718 -19.18 7.83 -10.58
CA SER A 718 -18.69 7.43 -11.89
C SER A 718 -18.68 8.61 -12.85
N HIS A 719 -17.77 8.61 -13.82
CA HIS A 719 -17.63 9.67 -14.80
C HIS A 719 -16.99 9.16 -16.10
N ARG A 720 -17.47 9.70 -17.23
CA ARG A 720 -16.83 9.55 -18.53
C ARG A 720 -15.87 10.71 -18.75
N PHE A 721 -14.59 10.48 -18.54
CA PHE A 721 -13.55 11.43 -18.91
C PHE A 721 -13.46 11.52 -20.43
N ARG A 722 -13.37 12.75 -20.94
CA ARG A 722 -13.11 13.04 -22.36
C ARG A 722 -12.10 14.16 -22.48
N VAL A 723 -10.83 13.79 -22.63
CA VAL A 723 -9.69 14.71 -22.50
C VAL A 723 -9.08 15.00 -23.88
N PRO A 724 -9.11 16.25 -24.37
CA PRO A 724 -8.48 16.59 -25.65
C PRO A 724 -6.95 16.54 -25.53
N PHE A 725 -6.32 16.01 -26.58
CA PHE A 725 -4.87 16.01 -26.78
C PHE A 725 -4.51 15.98 -28.28
N ASP A 726 -3.29 16.40 -28.61
CA ASP A 726 -2.77 16.31 -29.98
C ASP A 726 -1.97 15.00 -30.14
N ALA A 727 -2.49 14.08 -30.95
CA ALA A 727 -1.86 12.81 -31.25
C ALA A 727 -0.82 12.91 -32.39
N THR A 728 -0.69 14.06 -33.05
CA THR A 728 0.19 14.23 -34.22
C THR A 728 1.64 13.98 -33.84
N GLY A 729 2.26 12.99 -34.48
CA GLY A 729 3.66 12.61 -34.24
C GLY A 729 3.91 12.05 -32.84
N LYS A 730 2.86 11.62 -32.14
CA LYS A 730 2.98 10.97 -30.82
C LYS A 730 3.04 9.46 -31.00
N LYS A 731 3.78 8.80 -30.11
CA LYS A 731 4.06 7.36 -30.11
C LYS A 731 3.09 6.59 -29.23
N TRP A 732 2.72 7.13 -28.09
CA TRP A 732 1.80 6.47 -27.16
C TRP A 732 1.07 7.46 -26.25
N VAL A 733 -0.04 7.00 -25.68
CA VAL A 733 -0.84 7.73 -24.66
C VAL A 733 -1.40 6.75 -23.62
N ARG A 734 -1.46 7.15 -22.35
CA ARG A 734 -2.09 6.42 -21.25
C ARG A 734 -2.85 7.35 -20.33
N PHE A 735 -3.72 6.79 -19.49
CA PHE A 735 -4.55 7.52 -18.55
C PHE A 735 -4.50 6.89 -17.16
N ALA A 736 -4.59 7.72 -16.12
CA ALA A 736 -4.67 7.28 -14.73
C ALA A 736 -5.64 8.14 -13.93
N VAL A 737 -6.22 7.57 -12.87
CA VAL A 737 -7.12 8.25 -11.94
C VAL A 737 -6.69 7.91 -10.51
N TRP A 738 -6.64 8.93 -9.66
CA TRP A 738 -6.19 8.85 -8.27
C TRP A 738 -7.20 9.52 -7.36
N ASP A 739 -7.47 8.88 -6.22
CA ASP A 739 -8.38 9.40 -5.22
C ASP A 739 -7.67 10.05 -4.03
N SER A 740 -8.47 10.58 -3.11
CA SER A 740 -7.98 11.28 -1.92
C SER A 740 -7.27 10.38 -0.92
N ALA A 741 -7.47 9.06 -0.92
CA ALA A 741 -6.69 8.14 -0.10
C ALA A 741 -5.33 7.79 -0.74
N GLY A 742 -5.12 8.20 -1.99
CA GLY A 742 -3.94 7.86 -2.79
C GLY A 742 -4.09 6.50 -3.47
N ASP A 743 -5.28 5.93 -3.45
CA ASP A 743 -5.64 4.73 -4.19
C ASP A 743 -5.90 5.13 -5.66
N GLY A 744 -5.75 4.19 -6.59
CA GLY A 744 -5.80 4.56 -8.01
C GLY A 744 -5.72 3.42 -8.98
N GLY A 745 -5.93 3.76 -10.25
CA GLY A 745 -5.82 2.85 -11.36
C GLY A 745 -5.37 3.54 -12.65
N PHE A 746 -4.73 2.78 -13.53
CA PHE A 746 -4.21 3.28 -14.79
C PHE A 746 -4.36 2.27 -15.93
N THR A 747 -4.55 2.79 -17.15
CA THR A 747 -4.57 2.01 -18.38
C THR A 747 -3.15 1.82 -18.90
N GLU A 748 -2.89 0.70 -19.56
CA GLU A 748 -1.65 0.52 -20.30
C GLU A 748 -1.50 1.52 -21.47
N PRO A 749 -0.26 1.91 -21.84
CA PRO A 749 0.01 2.74 -23.01
C PRO A 749 -0.62 2.22 -24.30
N VAL A 750 -1.47 3.04 -24.91
CA VAL A 750 -2.04 2.80 -26.24
C VAL A 750 -1.08 3.35 -27.29
N PRO A 751 -0.63 2.53 -28.27
CA PRO A 751 0.20 3.02 -29.37
C PRO A 751 -0.58 4.00 -30.25
N LEU A 752 0.11 5.05 -30.68
CA LEU A 752 -0.39 6.08 -31.59
C LEU A 752 0.31 5.94 -32.94
N LYS A 753 -0.39 6.31 -34.02
CA LYS A 753 0.10 6.19 -35.41
C LYS A 753 0.74 7.48 -35.90
#